data_AF-A0A6J4ULQ3-F1
#
_entry.id   AF-A0A6J4ULQ3-F1
#
_cell.length_a   1.000
_cell.length_b   1.000
_cell.length_c   1.000
_cell.angle_alpha   90.00
_cell.angle_beta   90.00
_cell.angle_gamma   90.00
#
_symmetry.space_group_name_H-M   'P 1'
#
loop_
_entity.id
_entity.type
_entity.pdbx_description
1 polymer ?
#
loop_
_entity_poly.entity_id
_entity_poly.type
_entity_poly.pdbx_seq_one_letter_code
_entity_poly.pdbx_strand_id
1 'polypeptide(L)'
;MSQFLAPELWGGLECTVNRVGDRYFDQVRRSGHHDRPEDLERFAALGLRTLRYPVLWERTAPDGLERADWSWPDARLRRLRELGVKPIVGFVHHGSGPRHTSLLESSFASGLAAFAGAVAERYPWVELYTPVNEPLTTARFGCLYGHWYPHARDALSFSKALLNECRATVLAMAAVRRANPEAKLVQTEDLGKIYSTPGLRYQADFENERRWLSLDLLCGRVDAHHPMWGFLRFVGVSEPELAWFLEHPCPPDVLGFNYYLTSERFLDERLEHYPLSSHGSNGRQRYADVEAVRVLGTGLSGPYGLLHEAWSRYGLPLAVSEAHLGCTREEQLRWLLEVWEAAQRLRTEGCDVRAVTVWSLLGAHDWNSLLTRDEGFYEPGVFDVRAPVPRPTALAETVRALAAGQRVSHPVLAEPGWWRRPERLLYPVYPASAQTRLPAGAPVQARPLLIVGTSSSFIEGTTRVCKTRGLPYRLISQEQLDGQPEPLHELQPWAVVHAGGAPNGFCTEPEPASAEFLTRLGDLCRASKLPLLAFSSSFVFDGRKAEPYLESDSTSPRSASGTALAEAELYLSSTSLIVRTGPLFSSWVDEETMGEALEYEDALVSPAYLPDVLHAALDLLVDGARGLWHLAPTDTILLSELNTLLGTGVTPRPTQARITGPPEQPNWTLRSERGGPLPPLGDALARYAHERKEQLARSVTP
;
A
#
# COMPACT_ATOMS: atom_id res chain seq x y z
N MET A 1 14.56 -18.21 33.18
CA MET A 1 13.69 -17.19 32.54
C MET A 1 13.72 -17.48 31.05
N SER A 2 12.69 -18.11 30.48
CA SER A 2 12.67 -18.35 29.04
C SER A 2 12.63 -17.00 28.33
N GLN A 3 13.65 -16.71 27.52
CA GLN A 3 13.53 -15.68 26.49
C GLN A 3 12.32 -16.09 25.64
N PHE A 4 11.18 -15.43 25.82
CA PHE A 4 10.11 -15.51 24.83
C PHE A 4 10.68 -14.83 23.58
N LEU A 5 11.26 -15.65 22.70
CA LEU A 5 11.75 -15.22 21.40
C LEU A 5 10.61 -14.47 20.69
N ALA A 6 10.89 -13.31 20.11
CA ALA A 6 9.93 -12.55 19.31
C ALA A 6 9.27 -13.44 18.22
N PRO A 7 8.07 -13.09 17.69
CA PRO A 7 7.54 -13.75 16.50
C PRO A 7 8.58 -13.75 15.38
N GLU A 8 8.58 -14.78 14.54
CA GLU A 8 9.39 -14.77 13.33
C GLU A 8 8.88 -13.68 12.38
N LEU A 9 9.79 -13.07 11.63
CA LEU A 9 9.44 -12.17 10.55
C LEU A 9 9.43 -12.94 9.23
N TRP A 10 8.27 -13.06 8.60
CA TRP A 10 8.13 -13.65 7.27
C TRP A 10 8.09 -12.54 6.22
N GLY A 11 8.50 -12.87 4.98
CA GLY A 11 8.23 -12.02 3.82
C GLY A 11 7.01 -12.52 3.04
N GLY A 12 6.29 -11.62 2.37
CA GLY A 12 5.22 -12.00 1.45
C GLY A 12 5.23 -11.17 0.18
N LEU A 13 4.98 -11.83 -0.94
CA LEU A 13 4.76 -11.18 -2.24
C LEU A 13 3.27 -11.03 -2.48
N GLU A 14 2.87 -9.95 -3.13
CA GLU A 14 1.59 -9.90 -3.83
C GLU A 14 1.75 -10.71 -5.13
N CYS A 15 1.02 -11.82 -5.23
CA CYS A 15 1.14 -12.78 -6.32
C CYS A 15 -0.20 -13.16 -6.97
N THR A 16 -1.27 -12.43 -6.66
CA THR A 16 -2.62 -12.65 -7.17
C THR A 16 -2.62 -12.79 -8.69
N VAL A 17 -3.34 -13.81 -9.17
CA VAL A 17 -3.69 -14.01 -10.57
C VAL A 17 -5.23 -13.97 -10.66
N ASN A 18 -5.77 -12.76 -10.67
CA ASN A 18 -7.21 -12.53 -10.67
C ASN A 18 -7.77 -12.60 -12.10
N ARG A 19 -8.98 -13.15 -12.26
CA ARG A 19 -9.73 -13.17 -13.53
C ARG A 19 -10.97 -12.29 -13.43
N VAL A 20 -11.11 -11.35 -14.37
CA VAL A 20 -12.30 -10.48 -14.52
C VAL A 20 -12.75 -10.55 -15.97
N GLY A 21 -13.94 -11.11 -16.20
CA GLY A 21 -14.36 -11.58 -17.51
C GLY A 21 -13.35 -12.59 -18.07
N ASP A 22 -12.76 -12.26 -19.23
CA ASP A 22 -11.73 -13.11 -19.88
C ASP A 22 -10.30 -12.61 -19.68
N ARG A 23 -10.12 -11.51 -18.94
CA ARG A 23 -8.83 -10.90 -18.66
C ARG A 23 -8.26 -11.44 -17.35
N TYR A 24 -6.95 -11.64 -17.35
CA TYR A 24 -6.18 -12.05 -16.17
C TYR A 24 -5.24 -10.92 -15.77
N PHE A 25 -5.16 -10.66 -14.47
CA PHE A 25 -4.24 -9.69 -13.88
C PHE A 25 -3.21 -10.45 -13.05
N ASP A 26 -1.95 -10.45 -13.48
CA ASP A 26 -0.84 -11.21 -12.87
C ASP A 26 0.11 -10.25 -12.12
N GLN A 27 0.02 -10.22 -10.80
CA GLN A 27 0.83 -9.33 -9.97
C GLN A 27 2.33 -9.66 -9.98
N VAL A 28 2.70 -10.92 -10.24
CA VAL A 28 4.11 -11.33 -10.37
C VAL A 28 4.75 -10.72 -11.62
N ARG A 29 3.97 -10.55 -12.70
CA ARG A 29 4.43 -9.82 -13.89
C ARG A 29 4.42 -8.31 -13.65
N ARG A 30 3.38 -7.76 -13.03
CA ARG A 30 3.26 -6.30 -12.82
C ARG A 30 4.34 -5.72 -11.92
N SER A 31 4.76 -6.47 -10.90
CA SER A 31 5.89 -6.09 -10.02
C SER A 31 7.28 -6.25 -10.68
N GLY A 32 7.33 -6.84 -11.88
CA GLY A 32 8.57 -7.20 -12.58
C GLY A 32 9.28 -8.43 -11.99
N HIS A 33 8.74 -9.07 -10.95
CA HIS A 33 9.40 -10.19 -10.27
C HIS A 33 9.57 -11.42 -11.17
N HIS A 34 8.72 -11.60 -12.19
CA HIS A 34 8.85 -12.70 -13.15
C HIS A 34 10.26 -12.75 -13.76
N ASP A 35 10.76 -11.60 -14.20
CA ASP A 35 12.00 -11.44 -14.96
C ASP A 35 13.21 -11.12 -14.07
N ARG A 36 12.99 -10.94 -12.76
CA ARG A 36 14.00 -10.42 -11.81
C ARG A 36 14.32 -11.43 -10.69
N PRO A 37 15.03 -12.55 -11.00
CA PRO A 37 15.42 -13.55 -10.01
C PRO A 37 16.18 -12.98 -8.81
N GLU A 38 16.98 -11.94 -9.03
CA GLU A 38 17.84 -11.31 -8.05
C GLU A 38 17.08 -10.65 -6.88
N ASP A 39 15.76 -10.56 -6.97
CA ASP A 39 14.91 -10.17 -5.85
C ASP A 39 15.02 -11.11 -4.66
N LEU A 40 15.27 -12.40 -4.89
CA LEU A 40 15.37 -13.38 -3.81
C LEU A 40 16.56 -13.05 -2.90
N GLU A 41 17.67 -12.60 -3.47
CA GLU A 41 18.84 -12.09 -2.75
C GLU A 41 18.51 -10.81 -1.98
N ARG A 42 17.71 -9.91 -2.56
CA ARG A 42 17.26 -8.69 -1.86
C ARG A 42 16.41 -9.05 -0.64
N PHE A 43 15.51 -10.02 -0.76
CA PHE A 43 14.67 -10.47 0.34
C PHE A 43 15.49 -11.17 1.42
N ALA A 44 16.41 -12.05 1.04
CA ALA A 44 17.33 -12.70 1.98
C ALA A 44 18.23 -11.69 2.71
N ALA A 45 18.69 -10.65 2.01
CA ALA A 45 19.51 -9.57 2.59
C ALA A 45 18.75 -8.70 3.61
N LEU A 46 17.42 -8.80 3.68
CA LEU A 46 16.65 -8.20 4.77
C LEU A 46 16.73 -9.01 6.08
N GLY A 47 17.31 -10.21 6.05
CA GLY A 47 17.37 -11.13 7.20
C GLY A 47 16.19 -12.09 7.29
N LEU A 48 15.31 -12.12 6.28
CA LEU A 48 14.14 -13.01 6.24
C LEU A 48 14.58 -14.47 6.05
N ARG A 49 14.03 -15.37 6.88
CA ARG A 49 14.30 -16.81 6.85
C ARG A 49 13.16 -17.63 6.25
N THR A 50 11.98 -17.03 6.15
CA THR A 50 10.76 -17.66 5.62
C THR A 50 10.03 -16.68 4.69
N LEU A 51 9.55 -17.16 3.56
CA LEU A 51 8.92 -16.37 2.51
C LEU A 51 7.63 -17.05 2.03
N ARG A 52 6.48 -16.36 2.09
CA ARG A 52 5.28 -16.77 1.35
C ARG A 52 5.55 -16.57 -0.14
N TYR A 53 5.65 -17.69 -0.87
CA TYR A 53 6.15 -17.70 -2.24
C TYR A 53 5.21 -18.46 -3.19
N PRO A 54 4.88 -17.89 -4.36
CA PRO A 54 3.94 -18.51 -5.30
C PRO A 54 4.54 -19.68 -6.09
N VAL A 55 3.78 -20.76 -6.21
CA VAL A 55 3.89 -21.76 -7.30
C VAL A 55 2.48 -21.92 -7.88
N LEU A 56 2.05 -20.92 -8.63
CA LEU A 56 0.63 -20.75 -8.99
C LEU A 56 0.20 -21.67 -10.12
N TRP A 57 -0.99 -22.26 -9.96
CA TRP A 57 -1.56 -23.19 -10.93
C TRP A 57 -1.81 -22.52 -12.28
N GLU A 58 -2.35 -21.30 -12.25
CA GLU A 58 -2.66 -20.46 -13.42
C GLU A 58 -1.45 -20.16 -14.29
N ARG A 59 -0.26 -20.11 -13.67
CA ARG A 59 0.99 -19.74 -14.34
C ARG A 59 1.80 -20.95 -14.77
N THR A 60 1.80 -21.99 -13.93
CA THR A 60 2.66 -23.17 -14.11
C THR A 60 2.03 -24.18 -15.07
N ALA A 61 0.72 -24.40 -14.98
CA ALA A 61 0.03 -25.40 -15.80
C ALA A 61 -1.29 -24.86 -16.41
N PRO A 62 -1.25 -23.73 -17.15
CA PRO A 62 -2.45 -23.13 -17.74
C PRO A 62 -3.18 -24.06 -18.73
N ASP A 63 -2.42 -24.92 -19.41
CA ASP A 63 -2.92 -25.86 -20.43
C ASP A 63 -2.84 -27.33 -19.96
N GLY A 64 -2.85 -27.54 -18.64
CA GLY A 64 -2.80 -28.86 -18.01
C GLY A 64 -1.39 -29.31 -17.60
N LEU A 65 -1.33 -30.32 -16.72
CA LEU A 65 -0.09 -30.76 -16.05
C LEU A 65 0.95 -31.35 -17.01
N GLU A 66 0.51 -32.03 -18.08
CA GLU A 66 1.41 -32.62 -19.08
C GLU A 66 2.23 -31.56 -19.83
N ARG A 67 1.73 -30.32 -19.88
CA ARG A 67 2.35 -29.17 -20.55
C ARG A 67 2.83 -28.12 -19.56
N ALA A 68 2.95 -28.48 -18.27
CA ALA A 68 3.36 -27.55 -17.24
C ALA A 68 4.79 -27.04 -17.46
N ASP A 69 4.97 -25.72 -17.37
CA ASP A 69 6.28 -25.08 -17.42
C ASP A 69 6.84 -24.90 -16.00
N TRP A 70 7.74 -25.81 -15.64
CA TRP A 70 8.42 -25.82 -14.35
C TRP A 70 9.64 -24.90 -14.27
N SER A 71 10.08 -24.31 -15.39
CA SER A 71 11.35 -23.57 -15.46
C SER A 71 11.42 -22.43 -14.45
N TRP A 72 10.32 -21.69 -14.30
CA TRP A 72 10.21 -20.58 -13.36
C TRP A 72 10.26 -21.05 -11.89
N PRO A 73 9.36 -21.93 -11.40
CA PRO A 73 9.41 -22.39 -10.01
C PRO A 73 10.70 -23.18 -9.69
N ASP A 74 11.25 -23.95 -10.63
CA ASP A 74 12.53 -24.66 -10.45
C ASP A 74 13.67 -23.69 -10.12
N ALA A 75 13.78 -22.62 -10.90
CA ALA A 75 14.82 -21.62 -10.71
C ALA A 75 14.68 -20.92 -9.35
N ARG A 76 13.45 -20.54 -8.98
CA ARG A 76 13.20 -19.73 -7.79
C ARG A 76 13.26 -20.54 -6.50
N LEU A 77 12.64 -21.72 -6.46
CA LEU A 77 12.69 -22.59 -5.26
C LEU A 77 14.09 -23.13 -5.00
N ARG A 78 14.86 -23.47 -6.04
CA ARG A 78 16.28 -23.82 -5.88
C ARG A 78 17.05 -22.67 -5.25
N ARG A 79 16.84 -21.45 -5.76
CA ARG A 79 17.56 -20.27 -5.26
C ARG A 79 17.19 -19.93 -3.81
N LEU A 80 15.91 -20.01 -3.45
CA LEU A 80 15.49 -19.86 -2.05
C LEU A 80 16.18 -20.87 -1.13
N ARG A 81 16.28 -22.13 -1.56
CA ARG A 81 16.97 -23.18 -0.82
C ARG A 81 18.47 -22.88 -0.63
N GLU A 82 19.15 -22.43 -1.69
CA GLU A 82 20.57 -22.01 -1.62
C GLU A 82 20.78 -20.82 -0.67
N LEU A 83 19.83 -19.88 -0.63
CA LEU A 83 19.84 -18.73 0.27
C LEU A 83 19.45 -19.10 1.72
N GLY A 84 19.03 -20.35 1.97
CA GLY A 84 18.56 -20.79 3.28
C GLY A 84 17.23 -20.18 3.70
N VAL A 85 16.40 -19.76 2.73
CA VAL A 85 15.07 -19.20 2.94
C VAL A 85 14.01 -20.27 2.69
N LYS A 86 13.16 -20.53 3.68
CA LYS A 86 12.08 -21.51 3.60
C LYS A 86 10.87 -20.95 2.86
N PRO A 87 10.38 -21.57 1.79
CA PRO A 87 9.15 -21.15 1.14
C PRO A 87 7.91 -21.66 1.90
N ILE A 88 6.90 -20.82 2.04
CA ILE A 88 5.51 -21.23 2.24
C ILE A 88 4.86 -21.20 0.85
N VAL A 89 4.67 -22.37 0.24
CA VAL A 89 4.27 -22.48 -1.16
C VAL A 89 2.76 -22.31 -1.32
N GLY A 90 2.35 -21.32 -2.12
CA GLY A 90 0.94 -21.08 -2.46
C GLY A 90 0.56 -21.53 -3.88
N PHE A 91 -0.61 -22.16 -4.05
CA PHE A 91 -1.05 -22.69 -5.35
C PHE A 91 -2.08 -21.83 -6.09
N VAL A 92 -2.98 -21.15 -5.38
CA VAL A 92 -3.87 -20.12 -5.94
C VAL A 92 -4.01 -18.97 -4.95
N HIS A 93 -3.95 -17.73 -5.43
CA HIS A 93 -4.09 -16.50 -4.63
C HIS A 93 -5.12 -15.58 -5.29
N HIS A 94 -6.34 -15.55 -4.73
CA HIS A 94 -7.54 -14.91 -5.31
C HIS A 94 -7.84 -15.28 -6.78
N GLY A 95 -7.31 -16.41 -7.23
CA GLY A 95 -7.51 -16.95 -8.56
C GLY A 95 -8.59 -18.02 -8.60
N SER A 96 -9.00 -18.38 -9.81
CA SER A 96 -9.97 -19.47 -10.05
C SER A 96 -9.33 -20.67 -10.76
N GLY A 97 -8.00 -20.77 -10.73
CA GLY A 97 -7.23 -21.75 -11.49
C GLY A 97 -7.13 -21.39 -12.99
N PRO A 98 -6.55 -22.29 -13.80
CA PRO A 98 -6.44 -22.12 -15.25
C PRO A 98 -7.76 -21.80 -15.97
N ARG A 99 -7.69 -21.36 -17.24
CA ARG A 99 -8.87 -20.90 -18.00
C ARG A 99 -10.05 -21.89 -18.06
N HIS A 100 -9.76 -23.18 -17.98
CA HIS A 100 -10.74 -24.27 -18.06
C HIS A 100 -11.38 -24.62 -16.72
N THR A 101 -11.04 -23.95 -15.63
CA THR A 101 -11.56 -24.20 -14.28
C THR A 101 -12.49 -23.08 -13.81
N SER A 102 -13.29 -23.37 -12.79
CA SER A 102 -14.19 -22.42 -12.14
C SER A 102 -14.40 -22.82 -10.69
N LEU A 103 -14.51 -21.84 -9.79
CA LEU A 103 -14.78 -22.07 -8.37
C LEU A 103 -16.12 -22.78 -8.14
N LEU A 104 -17.06 -22.71 -9.08
CA LEU A 104 -18.37 -23.37 -8.97
C LEU A 104 -18.35 -24.84 -9.43
N GLU A 105 -17.30 -25.25 -10.14
CA GLU A 105 -17.18 -26.61 -10.66
C GLU A 105 -16.42 -27.50 -9.67
N SER A 106 -16.93 -28.71 -9.42
CA SER A 106 -16.28 -29.68 -8.52
C SER A 106 -14.89 -30.11 -9.01
N SER A 107 -14.63 -29.99 -10.32
CA SER A 107 -13.35 -30.29 -10.94
C SER A 107 -12.21 -29.38 -10.45
N PHE A 108 -12.51 -28.18 -9.93
CA PHE A 108 -11.52 -27.29 -9.35
C PHE A 108 -10.75 -27.96 -8.21
N ALA A 109 -11.46 -28.61 -7.28
CA ALA A 109 -10.84 -29.24 -6.12
C ALA A 109 -9.92 -30.41 -6.50
N SER A 110 -10.37 -31.28 -7.39
CA SER A 110 -9.54 -32.39 -7.89
C SER A 110 -8.37 -31.92 -8.74
N GLY A 111 -8.56 -30.88 -9.55
CA GLY A 111 -7.52 -30.32 -10.41
C GLY A 111 -6.40 -29.66 -9.59
N LEU A 112 -6.78 -28.85 -8.59
CA LEU A 112 -5.81 -28.24 -7.67
C LEU A 112 -5.05 -29.33 -6.90
N ALA A 113 -5.72 -30.39 -6.46
CA ALA A 113 -5.07 -31.50 -5.76
C ALA A 113 -4.06 -32.25 -6.65
N ALA A 114 -4.38 -32.46 -7.93
CA ALA A 114 -3.46 -33.05 -8.89
C ALA A 114 -2.22 -32.16 -9.11
N PHE A 115 -2.43 -30.84 -9.27
CA PHE A 115 -1.33 -29.88 -9.37
C PHE A 115 -0.47 -29.85 -8.10
N ALA A 116 -1.09 -29.78 -6.92
CA ALA A 116 -0.41 -29.80 -5.63
C ALA A 116 0.44 -31.06 -5.42
N GLY A 117 -0.08 -32.23 -5.82
CA GLY A 117 0.67 -33.49 -5.82
C GLY A 117 1.92 -33.42 -6.71
N ALA A 118 1.78 -32.94 -7.95
CA ALA A 118 2.91 -32.78 -8.86
C ALA A 118 3.97 -31.80 -8.33
N VAL A 119 3.55 -30.71 -7.67
CA VAL A 119 4.46 -29.77 -7.00
C VAL A 119 5.21 -30.47 -5.85
N ALA A 120 4.51 -31.23 -5.00
CA ALA A 120 5.13 -31.90 -3.86
C ALA A 120 6.09 -33.02 -4.26
N GLU A 121 5.75 -33.81 -5.29
CA GLU A 121 6.65 -34.82 -5.86
C GLU A 121 7.92 -34.20 -6.44
N ARG A 122 7.79 -33.01 -7.06
CA ARG A 122 8.92 -32.28 -7.65
C ARG A 122 9.80 -31.62 -6.60
N TYR A 123 9.20 -31.10 -5.53
CA TYR A 123 9.89 -30.39 -4.45
C TYR A 123 9.61 -31.03 -3.07
N PRO A 124 10.02 -32.28 -2.84
CA PRO A 124 9.65 -33.04 -1.64
C PRO A 124 10.24 -32.48 -0.34
N TRP A 125 11.13 -31.51 -0.43
CA TRP A 125 11.76 -30.82 0.70
C TRP A 125 10.95 -29.63 1.22
N VAL A 126 9.91 -29.18 0.50
CA VAL A 126 9.06 -28.08 0.95
C VAL A 126 8.15 -28.58 2.07
N GLU A 127 8.10 -27.84 3.18
CA GLU A 127 7.40 -28.23 4.41
C GLU A 127 6.10 -27.45 4.63
N LEU A 128 5.97 -26.23 4.08
CA LEU A 128 4.89 -25.30 4.41
C LEU A 128 4.09 -24.95 3.14
N TYR A 129 2.76 -25.04 3.22
CA TYR A 129 1.88 -24.83 2.07
C TYR A 129 0.64 -24.00 2.42
N THR A 130 0.20 -23.17 1.48
CA THR A 130 -1.09 -22.47 1.49
C THR A 130 -1.82 -22.80 0.19
N PRO A 131 -2.57 -23.91 0.10
CA PRO A 131 -3.18 -24.32 -1.16
C PRO A 131 -4.08 -23.25 -1.78
N VAL A 132 -4.98 -22.66 -0.98
CA VAL A 132 -5.89 -21.59 -1.39
C VAL A 132 -5.75 -20.42 -0.40
N ASN A 133 -5.39 -19.24 -0.90
CA ASN A 133 -5.38 -18.02 -0.09
C ASN A 133 -6.81 -17.45 0.06
N GLU A 134 -7.20 -17.16 1.29
CA GLU A 134 -8.50 -16.58 1.65
C GLU A 134 -9.72 -17.17 0.89
N PRO A 135 -10.08 -18.45 1.11
CA PRO A 135 -11.25 -19.07 0.48
C PRO A 135 -12.56 -18.28 0.66
N LEU A 136 -12.77 -17.69 1.84
CA LEU A 136 -14.01 -16.98 2.14
C LEU A 136 -14.07 -15.63 1.42
N THR A 137 -12.99 -14.85 1.46
CA THR A 137 -12.90 -13.59 0.70
C THR A 137 -13.09 -13.82 -0.79
N THR A 138 -12.39 -14.81 -1.34
CA THR A 138 -12.46 -15.14 -2.78
C THR A 138 -13.87 -15.55 -3.18
N ALA A 139 -14.55 -16.41 -2.40
CA ALA A 139 -15.94 -16.76 -2.63
C ALA A 139 -16.88 -15.56 -2.53
N ARG A 140 -16.68 -14.64 -1.57
CA ARG A 140 -17.50 -13.41 -1.44
C ARG A 140 -17.34 -12.51 -2.66
N PHE A 141 -16.11 -12.21 -3.06
CA PHE A 141 -15.84 -11.33 -4.20
C PHE A 141 -16.21 -11.96 -5.54
N GLY A 142 -16.03 -13.27 -5.70
CA GLY A 142 -16.36 -13.99 -6.94
C GLY A 142 -17.85 -14.29 -7.12
N CYS A 143 -18.56 -14.60 -6.03
CA CYS A 143 -19.90 -15.20 -6.12
C CYS A 143 -20.99 -14.54 -5.28
N LEU A 144 -20.65 -13.74 -4.26
CA LEU A 144 -21.65 -12.97 -3.51
C LEU A 144 -21.79 -11.55 -4.08
N TYR A 145 -20.68 -10.89 -4.40
CA TYR A 145 -20.65 -9.53 -4.94
C TYR A 145 -20.44 -9.51 -6.46
N GLY A 146 -19.84 -10.57 -7.00
CA GLY A 146 -19.61 -10.76 -8.43
C GLY A 146 -18.58 -9.79 -9.03
N HIS A 147 -17.60 -9.36 -8.24
CA HIS A 147 -16.47 -8.55 -8.69
C HIS A 147 -15.46 -9.36 -9.49
N TRP A 148 -15.20 -10.59 -9.08
CA TRP A 148 -14.25 -11.50 -9.72
C TRP A 148 -14.97 -12.65 -10.41
N TYR A 149 -14.28 -13.33 -11.33
CA TYR A 149 -14.83 -14.53 -11.96
C TYR A 149 -15.23 -15.57 -10.88
N PRO A 150 -16.39 -16.26 -11.02
CA PRO A 150 -17.30 -16.30 -12.16
C PRO A 150 -18.40 -15.22 -12.19
N HIS A 151 -18.30 -14.17 -11.37
CA HIS A 151 -19.24 -13.04 -11.31
C HIS A 151 -20.67 -13.42 -10.88
N ALA A 152 -20.84 -14.52 -10.16
CA ALA A 152 -22.13 -14.84 -9.56
C ALA A 152 -22.47 -13.81 -8.45
N ARG A 153 -23.76 -13.70 -8.13
CA ARG A 153 -24.29 -12.67 -7.19
C ARG A 153 -25.38 -13.26 -6.29
N ASP A 154 -25.14 -14.46 -5.78
CA ASP A 154 -26.11 -15.19 -4.99
C ASP A 154 -25.44 -16.07 -3.92
N ALA A 155 -26.20 -16.35 -2.86
CA ALA A 155 -25.69 -17.02 -1.68
C ALA A 155 -25.40 -18.53 -1.90
N LEU A 156 -26.06 -19.18 -2.86
CA LEU A 156 -25.80 -20.59 -3.19
C LEU A 156 -24.48 -20.71 -3.94
N SER A 157 -24.25 -19.87 -4.96
CA SER A 157 -22.99 -19.81 -5.69
C SER A 157 -21.82 -19.48 -4.76
N PHE A 158 -21.99 -18.51 -3.86
CA PHE A 158 -21.03 -18.22 -2.78
C PHE A 158 -20.70 -19.47 -1.95
N SER A 159 -21.73 -20.17 -1.47
CA SER A 159 -21.53 -21.34 -0.61
C SER A 159 -20.85 -22.48 -1.38
N LYS A 160 -21.19 -22.69 -2.65
CA LYS A 160 -20.55 -23.70 -3.52
C LYS A 160 -19.07 -23.40 -3.76
N ALA A 161 -18.74 -22.15 -4.09
CA ALA A 161 -17.34 -21.71 -4.27
C ALA A 161 -16.53 -21.96 -3.00
N LEU A 162 -17.03 -21.49 -1.85
CA LEU A 162 -16.39 -21.69 -0.55
C LEU A 162 -16.13 -23.17 -0.23
N LEU A 163 -17.14 -24.03 -0.43
CA LEU A 163 -17.01 -25.47 -0.20
C LEU A 163 -16.01 -26.11 -1.17
N ASN A 164 -16.01 -25.72 -2.45
CA ASN A 164 -15.05 -26.23 -3.42
C ASN A 164 -13.61 -25.80 -3.09
N GLU A 165 -13.40 -24.56 -2.64
CA GLU A 165 -12.09 -24.05 -2.22
C GLU A 165 -11.59 -24.73 -0.94
N CYS A 166 -12.45 -24.93 0.05
CA CYS A 166 -12.10 -25.68 1.26
C CYS A 166 -11.81 -27.15 0.94
N ARG A 167 -12.62 -27.78 0.08
CA ARG A 167 -12.38 -29.16 -0.40
C ARG A 167 -11.08 -29.26 -1.18
N ALA A 168 -10.78 -28.27 -2.02
CA ALA A 168 -9.51 -28.19 -2.76
C ALA A 168 -8.31 -28.15 -1.80
N THR A 169 -8.42 -27.40 -0.70
CA THR A 169 -7.39 -27.34 0.35
C THR A 169 -7.17 -28.70 1.01
N VAL A 170 -8.25 -29.39 1.43
CA VAL A 170 -8.17 -30.74 2.04
C VAL A 170 -7.51 -31.73 1.07
N LEU A 171 -7.98 -31.78 -0.18
CA LEU A 171 -7.48 -32.72 -1.19
C LEU A 171 -6.04 -32.39 -1.62
N ALA A 172 -5.68 -31.12 -1.73
CA ALA A 172 -4.32 -30.68 -2.03
C ALA A 172 -3.37 -31.09 -0.90
N MET A 173 -3.71 -30.85 0.36
CA MET A 173 -2.87 -31.29 1.48
C MET A 173 -2.76 -32.80 1.57
N ALA A 174 -3.83 -33.54 1.29
CA ALA A 174 -3.76 -35.00 1.19
C ALA A 174 -2.81 -35.46 0.07
N ALA A 175 -2.82 -34.77 -1.08
CA ALA A 175 -1.90 -35.05 -2.18
C ALA A 175 -0.45 -34.73 -1.85
N VAL A 176 -0.20 -33.56 -1.26
CA VAL A 176 1.13 -33.14 -0.80
C VAL A 176 1.68 -34.13 0.23
N ARG A 177 0.87 -34.54 1.21
CA ARG A 177 1.29 -35.45 2.29
C ARG A 177 1.59 -36.88 1.84
N ARG A 178 1.17 -37.29 0.63
CA ARG A 178 1.63 -38.56 0.04
C ARG A 178 3.11 -38.51 -0.35
N ALA A 179 3.59 -37.35 -0.81
CA ALA A 179 4.99 -37.15 -1.19
C ALA A 179 5.85 -36.70 0.02
N ASN A 180 5.30 -35.87 0.90
CA ASN A 180 5.95 -35.43 2.14
C ASN A 180 4.97 -35.51 3.33
N PRO A 181 4.99 -36.61 4.12
CA PRO A 181 4.09 -36.79 5.26
C PRO A 181 4.16 -35.69 6.34
N GLU A 182 5.29 -34.97 6.43
CA GLU A 182 5.52 -33.90 7.41
C GLU A 182 5.05 -32.51 6.92
N ALA A 183 4.45 -32.42 5.73
CA ALA A 183 3.97 -31.17 5.17
C ALA A 183 2.82 -30.56 5.98
N LYS A 184 2.96 -29.26 6.24
CA LYS A 184 2.09 -28.46 7.11
C LYS A 184 1.25 -27.47 6.31
N LEU A 185 -0.01 -27.34 6.73
CA LEU A 185 -0.95 -26.37 6.21
C LEU A 185 -0.82 -25.04 6.97
N VAL A 186 -0.46 -23.99 6.25
CA VAL A 186 -0.62 -22.59 6.67
C VAL A 186 -1.84 -22.04 5.94
N GLN A 187 -3.01 -22.10 6.58
CA GLN A 187 -4.25 -21.62 5.97
C GLN A 187 -4.46 -20.15 6.27
N THR A 188 -4.75 -19.34 5.26
CA THR A 188 -4.98 -17.90 5.41
C THR A 188 -6.46 -17.52 5.28
N GLU A 189 -6.87 -16.49 6.02
CA GLU A 189 -8.15 -15.79 5.85
C GLU A 189 -8.02 -14.28 6.15
N ASP A 190 -8.93 -13.46 5.61
CA ASP A 190 -9.10 -12.08 6.07
C ASP A 190 -9.77 -12.07 7.45
N LEU A 191 -9.21 -11.30 8.37
CA LEU A 191 -9.69 -11.22 9.74
C LEU A 191 -10.44 -9.89 9.97
N GLY A 192 -11.71 -9.85 9.60
CA GLY A 192 -12.58 -8.69 9.83
C GLY A 192 -13.48 -8.84 11.07
N LYS A 193 -14.20 -7.77 11.43
CA LYS A 193 -15.31 -7.79 12.40
C LYS A 193 -16.37 -6.78 12.02
N ILE A 194 -17.64 -7.17 12.16
CA ILE A 194 -18.76 -6.30 11.87
C ILE A 194 -19.33 -5.76 13.19
N TYR A 195 -19.44 -4.45 13.27
CA TYR A 195 -20.14 -3.72 14.32
C TYR A 195 -21.43 -3.14 13.75
N SER A 196 -22.35 -2.74 14.61
CA SER A 196 -23.56 -2.08 14.15
C SER A 196 -24.23 -1.22 15.21
N THR A 197 -25.17 -0.43 14.75
CA THR A 197 -26.29 0.07 15.57
C THR A 197 -27.15 -1.09 16.12
N PRO A 198 -27.96 -0.86 17.16
CA PRO A 198 -28.72 -1.94 17.80
C PRO A 198 -29.74 -2.62 16.88
N GLY A 199 -30.32 -1.88 15.92
CA GLY A 199 -31.31 -2.41 14.97
C GLY A 199 -30.74 -3.45 14.01
N LEU A 200 -29.45 -3.35 13.70
CA LEU A 200 -28.74 -4.23 12.76
C LEU A 200 -27.90 -5.31 13.45
N ARG A 201 -28.02 -5.46 14.77
CA ARG A 201 -27.23 -6.46 15.54
C ARG A 201 -27.37 -7.87 14.97
N TYR A 202 -28.57 -8.27 14.54
CA TYR A 202 -28.79 -9.59 13.93
C TYR A 202 -27.93 -9.82 12.66
N GLN A 203 -27.69 -8.78 11.86
CA GLN A 203 -26.89 -8.86 10.65
C GLN A 203 -25.40 -8.88 11.02
N ALA A 204 -24.98 -8.03 11.96
CA ALA A 204 -23.61 -8.04 12.46
C ALA A 204 -23.24 -9.40 13.08
N ASP A 205 -24.13 -9.98 13.89
CA ASP A 205 -23.95 -11.31 14.49
C ASP A 205 -23.82 -12.39 13.41
N PHE A 206 -24.70 -12.38 12.39
CA PHE A 206 -24.61 -13.32 11.27
C PHE A 206 -23.28 -13.23 10.52
N GLU A 207 -22.82 -12.01 10.21
CA GLU A 207 -21.55 -11.80 9.52
C GLU A 207 -20.34 -12.19 10.38
N ASN A 208 -20.41 -11.95 11.70
CA ASN A 208 -19.38 -12.32 12.65
C ASN A 208 -19.28 -13.84 12.88
N GLU A 209 -20.33 -14.61 12.59
CA GLU A 209 -20.26 -16.07 12.47
C GLU A 209 -19.73 -16.48 11.08
N ARG A 210 -20.19 -15.84 10.00
CA ARG A 210 -19.77 -16.18 8.63
C ARG A 210 -18.27 -16.00 8.40
N ARG A 211 -17.63 -14.99 9.00
CA ARG A 211 -16.17 -14.75 8.86
C ARG A 211 -15.30 -15.93 9.26
N TRP A 212 -15.81 -16.87 10.07
CA TRP A 212 -15.07 -18.06 10.50
C TRP A 212 -15.30 -19.28 9.61
N LEU A 213 -16.24 -19.20 8.66
CA LEU A 213 -16.82 -20.39 8.05
C LEU A 213 -15.83 -21.27 7.27
N SER A 214 -14.87 -20.69 6.54
CA SER A 214 -13.82 -21.47 5.86
C SER A 214 -12.98 -22.29 6.85
N LEU A 215 -12.59 -21.65 7.96
CA LEU A 215 -11.78 -22.28 9.00
C LEU A 215 -12.58 -23.31 9.81
N ASP A 216 -13.85 -23.03 10.11
CA ASP A 216 -14.74 -23.99 10.77
C ASP A 216 -14.99 -25.23 9.90
N LEU A 217 -15.15 -25.08 8.58
CA LEU A 217 -15.24 -26.19 7.64
C LEU A 217 -13.96 -27.04 7.65
N LEU A 218 -12.79 -26.42 7.53
CA LEU A 218 -11.50 -27.13 7.54
C LEU A 218 -11.23 -27.81 8.89
N CYS A 219 -11.67 -27.22 10.01
CA CYS A 219 -11.56 -27.83 11.32
C CYS A 219 -12.62 -28.90 11.61
N GLY A 220 -13.55 -29.18 10.69
CA GLY A 220 -14.62 -30.15 10.89
C GLY A 220 -15.63 -29.75 11.98
N ARG A 221 -15.95 -28.45 12.10
CA ARG A 221 -16.82 -27.89 13.16
C ARG A 221 -18.24 -27.56 12.71
N VAL A 222 -18.54 -27.65 11.41
CA VAL A 222 -19.85 -27.27 10.85
C VAL A 222 -20.81 -28.46 10.86
N ASP A 223 -21.42 -28.73 12.01
CA ASP A 223 -22.46 -29.74 12.21
C ASP A 223 -23.88 -29.12 12.21
N ALA A 224 -24.90 -29.94 12.49
CA ALA A 224 -26.30 -29.50 12.55
C ALA A 224 -26.61 -28.44 13.62
N HIS A 225 -25.74 -28.28 14.63
CA HIS A 225 -25.88 -27.28 15.70
C HIS A 225 -25.08 -26.00 15.42
N HIS A 226 -24.24 -26.00 14.39
CA HIS A 226 -23.43 -24.85 14.02
C HIS A 226 -24.31 -23.65 13.62
N PRO A 227 -24.01 -22.41 14.06
CA PRO A 227 -24.83 -21.23 13.75
C PRO A 227 -25.08 -21.00 12.25
N MET A 228 -24.11 -21.36 11.40
CA MET A 228 -24.22 -21.23 9.94
C MET A 228 -24.94 -22.40 9.24
N TRP A 229 -25.26 -23.49 9.94
CA TRP A 229 -25.90 -24.66 9.34
C TRP A 229 -27.25 -24.30 8.69
N GLY A 230 -28.12 -23.64 9.45
CA GLY A 230 -29.45 -23.25 8.95
C GLY A 230 -29.38 -22.39 7.69
N PHE A 231 -28.42 -21.47 7.62
CA PHE A 231 -28.17 -20.66 6.42
C PHE A 231 -27.71 -21.53 5.24
N LEU A 232 -26.71 -22.38 5.42
CA LEU A 232 -26.18 -23.25 4.36
C LEU A 232 -27.26 -24.17 3.79
N ARG A 233 -28.09 -24.75 4.66
CA ARG A 233 -29.24 -25.56 4.26
C ARG A 233 -30.30 -24.75 3.53
N PHE A 234 -30.63 -23.55 4.03
CA PHE A 234 -31.60 -22.65 3.42
C PHE A 234 -31.21 -22.24 2.00
N VAL A 235 -29.94 -21.95 1.76
CA VAL A 235 -29.46 -21.54 0.42
C VAL A 235 -29.33 -22.72 -0.55
N GLY A 236 -29.41 -23.97 -0.06
CA GLY A 236 -29.47 -25.17 -0.89
C GLY A 236 -28.24 -26.08 -0.85
N VAL A 237 -27.33 -25.91 0.12
CA VAL A 237 -26.22 -26.87 0.33
C VAL A 237 -26.77 -28.16 0.93
N SER A 238 -26.40 -29.31 0.36
CA SER A 238 -26.87 -30.62 0.82
C SER A 238 -26.18 -31.08 2.12
N GLU A 239 -26.80 -31.96 2.92
CA GLU A 239 -26.16 -32.50 4.14
C GLU A 239 -24.95 -33.36 3.80
N PRO A 240 -24.97 -34.21 2.76
CA PRO A 240 -23.77 -34.96 2.36
C PRO A 240 -22.59 -34.05 2.02
N GLU A 241 -22.82 -32.87 1.42
CA GLU A 241 -21.75 -31.92 1.15
C GLU A 241 -21.11 -31.35 2.43
N LEU A 242 -21.91 -31.10 3.48
CA LEU A 242 -21.42 -30.61 4.77
C LEU A 242 -20.79 -31.73 5.62
N ALA A 243 -21.44 -32.91 5.66
CA ALA A 243 -20.96 -34.09 6.37
C ALA A 243 -19.58 -34.53 5.87
N TRP A 244 -19.28 -34.33 4.59
CA TRP A 244 -17.96 -34.61 4.03
C TRP A 244 -16.83 -33.91 4.79
N PHE A 245 -17.01 -32.68 5.29
CA PHE A 245 -15.99 -31.95 6.06
C PHE A 245 -15.83 -32.47 7.50
N LEU A 246 -16.87 -33.07 8.07
CA LEU A 246 -16.78 -33.76 9.36
C LEU A 246 -15.99 -35.07 9.25
N GLU A 247 -16.11 -35.74 8.10
CA GLU A 247 -15.38 -36.97 7.78
C GLU A 247 -13.93 -36.72 7.33
N HIS A 248 -13.66 -35.55 6.76
CA HIS A 248 -12.35 -35.18 6.20
C HIS A 248 -11.81 -33.85 6.77
N PRO A 249 -11.68 -33.72 8.11
CA PRO A 249 -11.11 -32.51 8.70
C PRO A 249 -9.64 -32.34 8.28
N CYS A 250 -9.26 -31.11 7.98
CA CYS A 250 -7.88 -30.71 7.72
C CYS A 250 -7.57 -29.42 8.51
N PRO A 251 -7.53 -29.50 9.86
CA PRO A 251 -7.21 -28.35 10.68
C PRO A 251 -5.84 -27.79 10.28
N PRO A 252 -5.69 -26.46 10.17
CA PRO A 252 -4.41 -25.85 9.84
C PRO A 252 -3.36 -26.11 10.94
N ASP A 253 -2.12 -26.36 10.51
CA ASP A 253 -0.97 -26.40 11.41
C ASP A 253 -0.61 -24.99 11.91
N VAL A 254 -0.88 -23.97 11.09
CA VAL A 254 -0.84 -22.55 11.45
C VAL A 254 -2.03 -21.83 10.81
N LEU A 255 -2.77 -21.07 11.61
CA LEU A 255 -3.78 -20.13 11.15
C LEU A 255 -3.11 -18.80 10.79
N GLY A 256 -3.05 -18.50 9.50
CA GLY A 256 -2.63 -17.21 8.97
C GLY A 256 -3.82 -16.24 8.91
N PHE A 257 -3.64 -15.03 9.41
CA PHE A 257 -4.62 -13.97 9.28
C PHE A 257 -4.05 -12.78 8.51
N ASN A 258 -4.77 -12.39 7.46
CA ASN A 258 -4.58 -11.15 6.75
C ASN A 258 -5.43 -10.09 7.47
N TYR A 259 -4.84 -8.93 7.79
CA TYR A 259 -5.58 -7.90 8.52
C TYR A 259 -5.32 -6.52 7.93
N TYR A 260 -6.42 -5.86 7.56
CA TYR A 260 -6.44 -4.50 7.05
C TYR A 260 -7.31 -3.62 7.92
N LEU A 261 -6.94 -2.34 8.07
CA LEU A 261 -7.71 -1.36 8.86
C LEU A 261 -9.18 -1.26 8.47
N THR A 262 -9.49 -1.56 7.21
CA THR A 262 -10.82 -1.48 6.62
C THR A 262 -11.59 -2.80 6.67
N SER A 263 -10.99 -3.91 7.15
CA SER A 263 -11.66 -5.21 7.35
C SER A 263 -12.67 -5.17 8.50
N GLU A 264 -12.51 -4.25 9.46
CA GLU A 264 -13.56 -3.96 10.45
C GLU A 264 -14.60 -3.01 9.85
N ARG A 265 -15.88 -3.41 9.84
CA ARG A 265 -16.99 -2.67 9.22
C ARG A 265 -18.05 -2.25 10.24
N PHE A 266 -18.80 -1.21 9.93
CA PHE A 266 -19.91 -0.72 10.74
C PHE A 266 -21.18 -0.65 9.90
N LEU A 267 -22.24 -1.30 10.37
CA LEU A 267 -23.57 -1.27 9.75
C LEU A 267 -24.48 -0.28 10.49
N ASP A 268 -25.10 0.64 9.74
CA ASP A 268 -25.99 1.66 10.31
C ASP A 268 -27.30 1.77 9.52
N GLU A 269 -28.45 1.77 10.20
CA GLU A 269 -29.74 1.96 9.55
C GLU A 269 -30.02 3.42 9.12
N ARG A 270 -29.25 4.39 9.63
CA ARG A 270 -29.42 5.84 9.35
C ARG A 270 -28.67 6.25 8.09
N LEU A 271 -29.23 5.87 6.95
CA LEU A 271 -28.66 6.06 5.62
C LEU A 271 -28.25 7.51 5.30
N GLU A 272 -28.99 8.49 5.82
CA GLU A 272 -28.77 9.92 5.59
C GLU A 272 -27.43 10.46 6.10
N HIS A 273 -26.75 9.71 6.98
CA HIS A 273 -25.43 10.07 7.48
C HIS A 273 -24.28 9.63 6.58
N TYR A 274 -24.57 8.86 5.53
CA TYR A 274 -23.56 8.18 4.73
C TYR A 274 -23.79 8.40 3.22
N PRO A 275 -22.72 8.38 2.41
CA PRO A 275 -22.83 8.53 0.97
C PRO A 275 -23.62 7.37 0.35
N LEU A 276 -24.33 7.64 -0.75
CA LEU A 276 -25.14 6.65 -1.47
C LEU A 276 -24.34 5.38 -1.86
N SER A 277 -23.04 5.52 -2.14
CA SER A 277 -22.15 4.41 -2.47
C SER A 277 -22.00 3.37 -1.35
N SER A 278 -22.29 3.74 -0.10
CA SER A 278 -22.24 2.83 1.06
C SER A 278 -23.56 2.11 1.33
N HIS A 279 -24.65 2.48 0.64
CA HIS A 279 -25.99 1.95 0.95
C HIS A 279 -26.17 0.54 0.36
N GLY A 280 -26.38 -0.43 1.23
CA GLY A 280 -26.65 -1.82 0.90
C GLY A 280 -28.00 -2.33 1.41
N SER A 281 -28.24 -3.62 1.20
CA SER A 281 -29.42 -4.35 1.71
C SER A 281 -29.11 -5.83 1.84
N ASN A 282 -29.62 -6.46 2.89
CA ASN A 282 -29.64 -7.92 3.04
C ASN A 282 -30.98 -8.54 2.59
N GLY A 283 -31.83 -7.78 1.91
CA GLY A 283 -33.19 -8.17 1.51
C GLY A 283 -34.24 -8.04 2.62
N ARG A 284 -33.83 -7.91 3.89
CA ARG A 284 -34.71 -7.63 5.05
C ARG A 284 -34.72 -6.15 5.43
N GLN A 285 -33.56 -5.50 5.37
CA GLN A 285 -33.38 -4.12 5.79
C GLN A 285 -32.28 -3.47 4.94
N ARG A 286 -32.46 -2.18 4.64
CA ARG A 286 -31.42 -1.34 4.03
C ARG A 286 -30.56 -0.69 5.12
N TYR A 287 -29.27 -0.58 4.86
CA TYR A 287 -28.30 -0.02 5.79
C TYR A 287 -27.08 0.52 5.05
N ALA A 288 -26.32 1.41 5.69
CA ALA A 288 -25.00 1.80 5.24
C ALA A 288 -23.98 0.79 5.75
N ASP A 289 -23.05 0.37 4.90
CA ASP A 289 -21.88 -0.43 5.25
C ASP A 289 -20.63 0.43 5.00
N VAL A 290 -19.96 0.81 6.08
CA VAL A 290 -18.75 1.67 6.05
C VAL A 290 -17.64 1.09 6.90
N GLU A 291 -16.42 1.57 6.74
CA GLU A 291 -15.28 1.15 7.55
C GLU A 291 -15.50 1.57 9.01
N ALA A 292 -15.39 0.64 9.95
CA ALA A 292 -15.59 0.93 11.38
C ALA A 292 -14.62 1.99 11.90
N VAL A 293 -13.40 2.03 11.35
CA VAL A 293 -12.37 3.05 11.66
C VAL A 293 -12.81 4.48 11.31
N ARG A 294 -13.86 4.67 10.49
CA ARG A 294 -14.40 5.98 10.13
C ARG A 294 -15.59 6.43 10.99
N VAL A 295 -16.09 5.55 11.86
CA VAL A 295 -17.32 5.78 12.66
C VAL A 295 -17.11 5.58 14.15
N LEU A 296 -16.48 4.48 14.55
CA LEU A 296 -16.40 4.10 15.97
C LEU A 296 -15.45 5.04 16.71
N GLY A 297 -15.96 5.76 17.72
CA GLY A 297 -15.12 6.67 18.52
C GLY A 297 -14.10 5.93 19.39
N THR A 298 -14.46 4.73 19.85
CA THR A 298 -13.61 3.80 20.63
C THR A 298 -14.04 2.36 20.33
N GLY A 299 -13.28 1.36 20.79
CA GLY A 299 -13.72 -0.04 20.81
C GLY A 299 -13.50 -0.83 19.51
N LEU A 300 -12.67 -0.34 18.59
CA LEU A 300 -12.12 -1.18 17.52
C LEU A 300 -11.30 -2.32 18.14
N SER A 301 -11.45 -3.53 17.61
CA SER A 301 -10.77 -4.71 18.15
C SER A 301 -9.28 -4.67 17.78
N GLY A 302 -8.95 -4.20 16.58
CA GLY A 302 -7.57 -4.13 16.13
C GLY A 302 -6.94 -5.52 15.93
N PRO A 303 -5.65 -5.56 15.57
CA PRO A 303 -4.95 -6.83 15.36
C PRO A 303 -4.86 -7.64 16.66
N TYR A 304 -4.62 -6.97 17.79
CA TYR A 304 -4.57 -7.63 19.11
C TYR A 304 -5.89 -8.33 19.47
N GLY A 305 -7.03 -7.61 19.42
CA GLY A 305 -8.31 -8.16 19.85
C GLY A 305 -8.77 -9.31 18.96
N LEU A 306 -8.61 -9.17 17.64
CA LEU A 306 -9.07 -10.19 16.70
C LEU A 306 -8.20 -11.45 16.71
N LEU A 307 -6.87 -11.32 16.82
CA LEU A 307 -5.99 -12.48 16.99
C LEU A 307 -6.26 -13.19 18.32
N HIS A 308 -6.57 -12.45 19.39
CA HIS A 308 -6.98 -13.05 20.66
C HIS A 308 -8.31 -13.82 20.52
N GLU A 309 -9.30 -13.29 19.79
CA GLU A 309 -10.54 -14.00 19.47
C GLU A 309 -10.25 -15.30 18.70
N ALA A 310 -9.38 -15.25 17.68
CA ALA A 310 -8.99 -16.44 16.93
C ALA A 310 -8.29 -17.50 17.81
N TRP A 311 -7.33 -17.07 18.65
CA TRP A 311 -6.68 -17.96 19.62
C TRP A 311 -7.69 -18.60 20.57
N SER A 312 -8.61 -17.81 21.11
CA SER A 312 -9.65 -18.28 22.02
C SER A 312 -10.60 -19.29 21.36
N ARG A 313 -10.91 -19.09 20.06
CA ARG A 313 -11.80 -19.98 19.30
C ARG A 313 -11.14 -21.31 18.93
N TYR A 314 -9.87 -21.29 18.49
CA TYR A 314 -9.25 -22.45 17.87
C TYR A 314 -8.18 -23.13 18.75
N GLY A 315 -7.44 -22.37 19.56
CA GLY A 315 -6.28 -22.88 20.31
C GLY A 315 -5.15 -23.41 19.41
N LEU A 316 -5.12 -22.99 18.15
CA LEU A 316 -4.12 -23.39 17.15
C LEU A 316 -3.03 -22.31 16.99
N PRO A 317 -1.82 -22.66 16.55
CA PRO A 317 -0.76 -21.68 16.28
C PRO A 317 -1.21 -20.60 15.28
N LEU A 318 -0.86 -19.35 15.56
CA LEU A 318 -1.27 -18.20 14.77
C LEU A 318 -0.11 -17.57 14.02
N ALA A 319 -0.38 -16.95 12.88
CA ALA A 319 0.52 -16.00 12.23
C ALA A 319 -0.30 -14.85 11.65
N VAL A 320 0.29 -13.66 11.59
CA VAL A 320 -0.21 -12.61 10.69
C VAL A 320 0.39 -12.89 9.32
N SER A 321 -0.41 -13.35 8.36
CA SER A 321 0.06 -13.79 7.04
C SER A 321 0.19 -12.66 6.04
N GLU A 322 -0.44 -11.51 6.29
CA GLU A 322 -0.27 -10.26 5.55
C GLU A 322 -0.47 -9.05 6.49
N ALA A 323 0.52 -8.15 6.52
CA ALA A 323 0.44 -6.86 7.21
C ALA A 323 0.91 -5.75 6.25
N HIS A 324 -0.06 -5.05 5.64
CA HIS A 324 0.19 -3.93 4.72
C HIS A 324 -0.77 -2.77 4.97
N LEU A 325 -0.33 -1.58 4.59
CA LEU A 325 -1.17 -0.40 4.50
C LEU A 325 -0.79 0.40 3.25
N GLY A 326 -1.70 0.50 2.28
CA GLY A 326 -1.55 1.38 1.13
C GLY A 326 -1.67 2.85 1.57
N CYS A 327 -0.56 3.46 1.99
CA CYS A 327 -0.51 4.81 2.52
C CYS A 327 0.92 5.39 2.46
N THR A 328 1.11 6.58 3.03
CA THR A 328 2.41 7.26 3.12
C THR A 328 3.41 6.48 3.97
N ARG A 329 4.70 6.78 3.79
CA ARG A 329 5.77 5.96 4.39
C ARG A 329 5.67 5.80 5.90
N GLU A 330 5.43 6.88 6.64
CA GLU A 330 5.29 6.84 8.09
C GLU A 330 4.10 6.00 8.55
N GLU A 331 2.98 6.03 7.83
CA GLU A 331 1.79 5.25 8.17
C GLU A 331 2.05 3.75 7.93
N GLN A 332 2.81 3.40 6.89
CA GLN A 332 3.27 2.02 6.68
C GLN A 332 4.15 1.51 7.83
N LEU A 333 5.09 2.34 8.30
CA LEU A 333 5.96 1.99 9.43
C LEU A 333 5.15 1.83 10.72
N ARG A 334 4.26 2.79 11.02
CA ARG A 334 3.36 2.75 12.19
C ARG A 334 2.49 1.50 12.18
N TRP A 335 1.97 1.11 11.02
CA TRP A 335 1.09 -0.04 10.89
C TRP A 335 1.81 -1.36 11.13
N LEU A 336 2.94 -1.57 10.45
CA LEU A 336 3.75 -2.78 10.63
C LEU A 336 4.15 -2.96 12.10
N LEU A 337 4.56 -1.88 12.76
CA LEU A 337 4.94 -1.93 14.17
C LEU A 337 3.75 -2.16 15.10
N GLU A 338 2.58 -1.58 14.84
CA GLU A 338 1.39 -1.83 15.66
C GLU A 338 0.96 -3.31 15.58
N VAL A 339 1.02 -3.92 14.40
CA VAL A 339 0.75 -5.35 14.21
C VAL A 339 1.82 -6.21 14.90
N TRP A 340 3.10 -5.84 14.75
CA TRP A 340 4.22 -6.53 15.40
C TRP A 340 4.14 -6.49 16.93
N GLU A 341 3.81 -5.33 17.50
CA GLU A 341 3.63 -5.15 18.95
C GLU A 341 2.41 -5.91 19.47
N ALA A 342 1.30 -5.93 18.71
CA ALA A 342 0.13 -6.75 19.05
C ALA A 342 0.49 -8.25 19.10
N ALA A 343 1.22 -8.76 18.11
CA ALA A 343 1.67 -10.14 18.07
C ALA A 343 2.62 -10.46 19.25
N GLN A 344 3.60 -9.60 19.51
CA GLN A 344 4.50 -9.77 20.66
C GLN A 344 3.75 -9.80 21.98
N ARG A 345 2.80 -8.87 22.18
CA ARG A 345 1.99 -8.81 23.40
C ARG A 345 1.19 -10.09 23.61
N LEU A 346 0.50 -10.59 22.59
CA LEU A 346 -0.24 -11.85 22.67
C LEU A 346 0.66 -13.03 23.04
N ARG A 347 1.88 -13.10 22.50
CA ARG A 347 2.84 -14.13 22.92
C ARG A 347 3.22 -14.03 24.39
N THR A 348 3.47 -12.82 24.89
CA THR A 348 3.78 -12.62 26.31
C THR A 348 2.62 -13.01 27.22
N GLU A 349 1.39 -12.93 26.72
CA GLU A 349 0.16 -13.35 27.40
C GLU A 349 -0.16 -14.84 27.19
N GLY A 350 0.70 -15.60 26.49
CA GLY A 350 0.60 -17.06 26.34
C GLY A 350 -0.08 -17.56 25.05
N CYS A 351 -0.45 -16.68 24.12
CA CYS A 351 -0.96 -17.08 22.81
C CYS A 351 0.20 -17.56 21.92
N ASP A 352 -0.02 -18.62 21.14
CA ASP A 352 1.02 -19.17 20.25
C ASP A 352 1.11 -18.45 18.90
N VAL A 353 1.51 -17.16 18.92
CA VAL A 353 1.73 -16.38 17.69
C VAL A 353 3.14 -16.65 17.16
N ARG A 354 3.26 -17.34 16.03
CA ARG A 354 4.52 -17.79 15.44
C ARG A 354 5.21 -16.71 14.62
N ALA A 355 4.45 -15.91 13.86
CA ALA A 355 5.05 -14.99 12.91
C ALA A 355 4.18 -13.77 12.56
N VAL A 356 4.85 -12.75 12.01
CA VAL A 356 4.24 -11.63 11.31
C VAL A 356 4.87 -11.54 9.92
N THR A 357 4.04 -11.45 8.90
CA THR A 357 4.49 -11.38 7.50
C THR A 357 4.45 -9.95 7.02
N VAL A 358 5.59 -9.43 6.58
CA VAL A 358 5.65 -8.12 5.93
C VAL A 358 5.17 -8.29 4.50
N TRP A 359 3.94 -7.83 4.29
CA TRP A 359 3.30 -7.85 2.99
C TRP A 359 3.10 -6.40 2.50
N SER A 360 3.28 -6.08 1.23
CA SER A 360 4.01 -6.88 0.25
C SER A 360 5.47 -6.37 0.12
N LEU A 361 6.39 -7.28 -0.22
CA LEU A 361 7.79 -6.92 -0.42
C LEU A 361 8.00 -6.00 -1.62
N LEU A 362 7.20 -6.16 -2.68
CA LEU A 362 7.33 -5.44 -3.95
C LEU A 362 6.16 -4.50 -4.25
N GLY A 363 5.35 -4.18 -3.24
CA GLY A 363 4.13 -3.40 -3.42
C GLY A 363 3.02 -4.17 -4.12
N ALA A 364 1.96 -3.47 -4.49
CA ALA A 364 0.77 -4.08 -5.06
C ALA A 364 0.15 -3.13 -6.10
N HIS A 365 -0.48 -3.67 -7.15
CA HIS A 365 -1.08 -2.85 -8.21
C HIS A 365 -2.60 -2.98 -8.28
N ASP A 366 -3.31 -1.87 -8.46
CA ASP A 366 -4.76 -1.74 -8.69
C ASP A 366 -5.70 -2.32 -7.61
N TRP A 367 -5.20 -2.57 -6.40
CA TRP A 367 -6.04 -3.00 -5.28
C TRP A 367 -7.02 -1.94 -4.80
N ASN A 368 -6.73 -0.67 -5.02
CA ASN A 368 -7.69 0.43 -4.91
C ASN A 368 -8.98 0.21 -5.75
N SER A 369 -8.93 -0.68 -6.73
CA SER A 369 -10.07 -1.10 -7.55
C SER A 369 -10.54 -2.53 -7.28
N LEU A 370 -10.05 -3.18 -6.22
CA LEU A 370 -10.22 -4.62 -5.96
C LEU A 370 -9.79 -5.46 -7.17
N LEU A 371 -8.74 -5.05 -7.90
CA LEU A 371 -8.26 -5.73 -9.11
C LEU A 371 -9.35 -5.90 -10.19
N THR A 372 -10.35 -5.02 -10.22
CA THR A 372 -11.40 -5.03 -11.26
C THR A 372 -11.02 -4.18 -12.47
N ARG A 373 -10.00 -3.33 -12.33
CA ARG A 373 -9.50 -2.41 -13.35
C ARG A 373 -7.99 -2.60 -13.54
N ASP A 374 -7.50 -2.17 -14.70
CA ASP A 374 -6.10 -2.24 -15.11
C ASP A 374 -5.62 -0.81 -15.39
N GLU A 375 -5.40 -0.06 -14.31
CA GLU A 375 -5.11 1.38 -14.34
C GLU A 375 -3.64 1.67 -14.06
N GLY A 376 -2.89 0.70 -13.52
CA GLY A 376 -1.48 0.88 -13.21
C GLY A 376 -1.22 1.60 -11.89
N PHE A 377 -2.23 1.75 -11.04
CA PHE A 377 -2.07 2.36 -9.72
C PHE A 377 -1.19 1.45 -8.85
N TYR A 378 -0.08 1.97 -8.35
CA TYR A 378 0.91 1.21 -7.59
C TYR A 378 1.00 1.70 -6.14
N GLU A 379 0.86 0.76 -5.20
CA GLU A 379 1.05 0.96 -3.76
C GLU A 379 2.45 0.45 -3.37
N PRO A 380 3.35 1.30 -2.85
CA PRO A 380 4.73 0.91 -2.54
C PRO A 380 4.85 -0.13 -1.42
N GLY A 381 5.72 -1.13 -1.60
CA GLY A 381 6.06 -2.10 -0.57
C GLY A 381 7.38 -1.80 0.17
N VAL A 382 8.00 -2.86 0.68
CA VAL A 382 9.36 -2.83 1.26
C VAL A 382 10.39 -2.34 0.25
N PHE A 383 10.19 -2.70 -1.01
CA PHE A 383 10.89 -2.13 -2.15
C PHE A 383 9.90 -1.38 -3.04
N ASP A 384 10.33 -0.22 -3.53
CA ASP A 384 9.67 0.53 -4.57
C ASP A 384 10.15 0.03 -5.94
N VAL A 385 9.25 -0.47 -6.78
CA VAL A 385 9.57 -1.06 -8.09
C VAL A 385 9.40 -0.10 -9.26
N ARG A 386 9.15 1.20 -8.99
CA ARG A 386 9.01 2.22 -10.05
C ARG A 386 10.34 2.61 -10.71
N ALA A 387 11.46 2.11 -10.18
CA ALA A 387 12.79 2.22 -10.78
C ALA A 387 13.17 0.90 -11.50
N PRO A 388 14.09 0.92 -12.49
CA PRO A 388 14.58 -0.30 -13.13
C PRO A 388 15.13 -1.34 -12.15
N VAL A 389 15.74 -0.86 -11.06
CA VAL A 389 16.20 -1.67 -9.94
C VAL A 389 15.35 -1.33 -8.71
N PRO A 390 14.73 -2.31 -8.03
CA PRO A 390 13.91 -2.05 -6.85
C PRO A 390 14.69 -1.30 -5.78
N ARG A 391 14.13 -0.18 -5.34
CA ARG A 391 14.73 0.70 -4.35
C ARG A 391 14.22 0.34 -2.96
N PRO A 392 15.10 0.13 -1.96
CA PRO A 392 14.65 -0.07 -0.58
C PRO A 392 13.94 1.18 -0.06
N THR A 393 12.92 0.97 0.73
CA THR A 393 12.18 2.03 1.42
C THR A 393 12.51 2.04 2.91
N ALA A 394 11.97 2.98 3.70
CA ALA A 394 12.15 2.97 5.15
C ALA A 394 11.67 1.66 5.82
N LEU A 395 10.74 0.94 5.18
CA LEU A 395 10.33 -0.39 5.62
C LEU A 395 11.48 -1.39 5.54
N ALA A 396 12.38 -1.31 4.55
CA ALA A 396 13.49 -2.26 4.41
C ALA A 396 14.43 -2.23 5.63
N GLU A 397 14.77 -1.04 6.12
CA GLU A 397 15.57 -0.91 7.35
C GLU A 397 14.79 -1.35 8.59
N THR A 398 13.48 -1.09 8.63
CA THR A 398 12.61 -1.58 9.71
C THR A 398 12.56 -3.10 9.75
N VAL A 399 12.39 -3.75 8.59
CA VAL A 399 12.42 -5.21 8.45
C VAL A 399 13.76 -5.78 8.88
N ARG A 400 14.88 -5.18 8.47
CA ARG A 400 16.23 -5.61 8.91
C ARG A 400 16.39 -5.51 10.42
N ALA A 401 15.97 -4.41 11.01
CA ALA A 401 16.04 -4.22 12.46
C ALA A 401 15.19 -5.27 13.20
N LEU A 402 13.95 -5.50 12.76
CA LEU A 402 13.07 -6.52 13.35
C LEU A 402 13.64 -7.93 13.18
N ALA A 403 14.14 -8.28 11.99
CA ALA A 403 14.77 -9.57 11.72
C ALA A 403 16.04 -9.80 12.56
N ALA A 404 16.77 -8.73 12.88
CA ALA A 404 17.93 -8.76 13.77
C ALA A 404 17.57 -8.71 15.27
N GLY A 405 16.28 -8.66 15.63
CA GLY A 405 15.82 -8.53 17.02
C GLY A 405 16.16 -7.18 17.66
N GLN A 406 16.38 -6.15 16.84
CA GLN A 406 16.71 -4.80 17.27
C GLN A 406 15.45 -3.97 17.50
N ARG A 407 15.55 -2.99 18.40
CA ARG A 407 14.49 -2.01 18.59
C ARG A 407 14.44 -1.09 17.36
N VAL A 408 13.28 -0.99 16.74
CA VAL A 408 13.04 -0.03 15.66
C VAL A 408 12.91 1.36 16.27
N SER A 409 13.66 2.32 15.73
CA SER A 409 13.53 3.73 16.07
C SER A 409 13.53 4.56 14.80
N HIS A 410 12.47 5.32 14.59
CA HIS A 410 12.39 6.31 13.52
C HIS A 410 11.60 7.52 14.05
N PRO A 411 12.03 8.77 13.78
CA PRO A 411 11.39 9.97 14.33
C PRO A 411 9.89 10.08 14.03
N VAL A 412 9.45 9.60 12.87
CA VAL A 412 8.03 9.62 12.45
C VAL A 412 7.13 8.68 13.26
N LEU A 413 7.70 7.79 14.08
CA LEU A 413 6.93 6.85 14.91
C LEU A 413 6.44 7.47 16.23
N ALA A 414 6.83 8.71 16.54
CA ALA A 414 6.42 9.37 17.78
C ALA A 414 4.93 9.71 17.80
N GLU A 415 4.32 9.95 16.64
CA GLU A 415 2.88 10.17 16.50
C GLU A 415 2.17 8.87 16.13
N PRO A 416 0.91 8.69 16.58
CA PRO A 416 0.15 7.49 16.27
C PRO A 416 -0.34 7.51 14.81
N GLY A 417 -0.63 6.33 14.27
CA GLY A 417 -1.16 6.18 12.92
C GLY A 417 -2.50 6.89 12.73
N TRP A 418 -2.85 7.25 11.50
CA TRP A 418 -4.08 8.01 11.21
C TRP A 418 -5.33 7.34 11.77
N TRP A 419 -5.36 6.01 11.86
CA TRP A 419 -6.47 5.23 12.43
C TRP A 419 -6.64 5.36 13.95
N ARG A 420 -5.70 6.03 14.63
CA ARG A 420 -5.80 6.40 16.04
C ARG A 420 -6.06 7.89 16.24
N ARG A 421 -5.86 8.72 15.22
CA ARG A 421 -6.04 10.18 15.28
C ARG A 421 -7.52 10.57 15.06
N PRO A 422 -8.02 11.66 15.66
CA PRO A 422 -9.44 12.04 15.57
C PRO A 422 -9.94 12.29 14.14
N GLU A 423 -9.06 12.75 13.24
CA GLU A 423 -9.39 13.07 11.84
C GLU A 423 -9.83 11.86 11.02
N ARG A 424 -9.66 10.64 11.54
CA ARG A 424 -10.17 9.43 10.90
C ARG A 424 -11.69 9.40 10.80
N LEU A 425 -12.39 10.08 11.70
CA LEU A 425 -13.85 10.02 11.82
C LEU A 425 -14.48 10.91 10.75
N LEU A 426 -14.95 10.28 9.67
CA LEU A 426 -15.55 10.97 8.53
C LEU A 426 -17.08 11.04 8.62
N TYR A 427 -17.67 10.26 9.53
CA TYR A 427 -19.12 10.14 9.75
C TYR A 427 -19.46 10.44 11.21
N PRO A 428 -20.75 10.63 11.55
CA PRO A 428 -21.17 10.82 12.94
C PRO A 428 -20.65 9.72 13.85
N VAL A 429 -19.99 10.13 14.93
CA VAL A 429 -19.31 9.21 15.86
C VAL A 429 -20.30 8.28 16.53
N TYR A 430 -19.97 6.98 16.58
CA TYR A 430 -20.75 5.98 17.29
C TYR A 430 -19.95 5.29 18.41
N PRO A 431 -20.57 5.04 19.59
CA PRO A 431 -21.80 5.70 20.06
C PRO A 431 -21.58 7.20 20.21
N ALA A 432 -22.63 8.02 20.15
CA ALA A 432 -22.51 9.48 20.26
C ALA A 432 -21.90 9.96 21.59
N SER A 433 -21.95 9.12 22.63
CA SER A 433 -21.31 9.36 23.93
C SER A 433 -19.80 9.06 23.94
N ALA A 434 -19.25 8.47 22.88
CA ALA A 434 -17.84 8.13 22.81
C ALA A 434 -17.00 9.41 22.71
N GLN A 435 -16.15 9.63 23.72
CA GLN A 435 -15.06 10.58 23.62
C GLN A 435 -13.94 9.92 22.84
N THR A 436 -13.55 10.49 21.70
CA THR A 436 -12.29 10.14 21.05
C THR A 436 -11.14 10.54 21.96
N ARG A 437 -10.58 9.54 22.66
CA ARG A 437 -9.35 9.73 23.43
C ARG A 437 -8.20 9.19 22.59
N LEU A 438 -7.15 10.00 22.43
CA LEU A 438 -5.88 9.49 21.97
C LEU A 438 -5.44 8.35 22.91
N PRO A 439 -4.84 7.25 22.38
CA PRO A 439 -4.33 6.19 23.22
C PRO A 439 -3.43 6.76 24.31
N ALA A 440 -3.60 6.29 25.55
CA ALA A 440 -2.71 6.66 26.65
C ALA A 440 -1.35 6.00 26.42
N GLY A 441 -0.38 6.76 25.95
CA GLY A 441 1.03 6.39 25.86
C GLY A 441 1.89 7.52 26.42
N ALA A 442 3.03 7.19 27.03
CA ALA A 442 3.98 8.20 27.43
C ALA A 442 4.37 9.03 26.19
N PRO A 443 4.35 10.38 26.25
CA PRO A 443 4.78 11.17 25.11
C PRO A 443 6.26 10.88 24.85
N VAL A 444 6.55 10.12 23.78
CA VAL A 444 7.86 10.22 23.15
C VAL A 444 7.92 11.65 22.66
N GLN A 445 8.91 12.43 23.12
CA GLN A 445 9.06 13.81 22.67
C GLN A 445 9.23 13.79 21.14
N ALA A 446 8.16 14.16 20.44
CA ALA A 446 8.13 14.09 19.01
C ALA A 446 9.04 15.18 18.44
N ARG A 447 10.10 14.76 17.75
CA ARG A 447 11.01 15.68 17.07
C ARG A 447 10.25 16.29 15.88
N PRO A 448 10.33 17.61 15.65
CA PRO A 448 9.66 18.22 14.52
C PRO A 448 10.45 18.08 13.22
N LEU A 449 9.77 18.18 12.09
CA LEU A 449 10.34 18.59 10.82
C LEU A 449 10.52 20.11 10.85
N LEU A 450 11.71 20.62 10.59
CA LEU A 450 11.94 22.05 10.49
C LEU A 450 11.72 22.51 9.05
N ILE A 451 10.78 23.43 8.83
CA ILE A 451 10.48 23.99 7.51
C ILE A 451 11.00 25.43 7.50
N VAL A 452 11.92 25.72 6.58
CA VAL A 452 12.59 27.01 6.47
C VAL A 452 11.88 27.89 5.45
N GLY A 453 11.42 29.05 5.92
CA GLY A 453 10.68 30.06 5.17
C GLY A 453 9.46 30.58 5.96
N THR A 454 9.00 31.79 5.64
CA THR A 454 7.96 32.50 6.43
C THR A 454 6.58 32.53 5.77
N SER A 455 6.48 32.65 4.44
CA SER A 455 5.18 32.67 3.74
C SER A 455 5.31 32.39 2.24
N SER A 456 4.84 31.23 1.79
CA SER A 456 4.61 30.90 0.38
C SER A 456 3.57 29.78 0.28
N SER A 457 2.94 29.63 -0.89
CA SER A 457 1.99 28.53 -1.14
C SER A 457 2.65 27.15 -1.02
N PHE A 458 3.94 27.06 -1.32
CA PHE A 458 4.75 25.86 -1.09
C PHE A 458 4.89 25.54 0.40
N ILE A 459 5.17 26.54 1.24
CA ILE A 459 5.25 26.38 2.70
C ILE A 459 3.89 25.96 3.25
N GLU A 460 2.80 26.63 2.83
CA GLU A 460 1.44 26.26 3.24
C GLU A 460 1.11 24.82 2.85
N GLY A 461 1.36 24.44 1.59
CA GLY A 461 1.21 23.07 1.12
C GLY A 461 2.03 22.07 1.94
N THR A 462 3.28 22.38 2.25
CA THR A 462 4.15 21.53 3.08
C THR A 462 3.56 21.36 4.48
N THR A 463 3.10 22.43 5.12
CA THR A 463 2.47 22.35 6.44
C THR A 463 1.16 21.57 6.42
N ARG A 464 0.35 21.73 5.36
CA ARG A 464 -0.88 20.98 5.16
C ARG A 464 -0.61 19.48 5.06
N VAL A 465 0.36 19.09 4.24
CA VAL A 465 0.79 17.69 4.09
C VAL A 465 1.33 17.14 5.41
N CYS A 466 2.13 17.91 6.17
CA CYS A 466 2.61 17.50 7.49
C CYS A 466 1.46 17.23 8.47
N LYS A 467 0.45 18.10 8.52
CA LYS A 467 -0.75 17.90 9.37
C LYS A 467 -1.48 16.62 8.99
N THR A 468 -1.78 16.42 7.70
CA THR A 468 -2.48 15.22 7.22
C THR A 468 -1.72 13.94 7.54
N ARG A 469 -0.39 13.96 7.37
CA ARG A 469 0.52 12.83 7.65
C ARG A 469 0.83 12.60 9.13
N GLY A 470 0.41 13.52 10.01
CA GLY A 470 0.76 13.45 11.43
C GLY A 470 2.27 13.56 11.63
N LEU A 471 2.91 14.50 10.94
CA LEU A 471 4.32 14.84 11.09
C LEU A 471 4.40 16.17 11.86
N PRO A 472 4.87 16.16 13.13
CA PRO A 472 5.08 17.39 13.88
C PRO A 472 6.07 18.27 13.13
N TYR A 473 5.79 19.58 13.08
CA TYR A 473 6.64 20.51 12.35
C TYR A 473 6.77 21.86 13.06
N ARG A 474 7.80 22.61 12.68
CA ARG A 474 8.06 23.99 13.09
C ARG A 474 8.47 24.81 11.87
N LEU A 475 7.92 26.02 11.77
CA LEU A 475 8.35 27.02 10.79
C LEU A 475 9.47 27.85 11.41
N ILE A 476 10.47 28.21 10.61
CA ILE A 476 11.55 29.12 10.99
C ILE A 476 11.90 30.01 9.81
N SER A 477 12.21 31.29 10.05
CA SER A 477 12.63 32.19 8.98
C SER A 477 14.07 31.90 8.55
N GLN A 478 14.46 32.38 7.36
CA GLN A 478 15.84 32.26 6.90
C GLN A 478 16.79 33.06 7.80
N GLU A 479 16.40 34.26 8.22
CA GLU A 479 17.20 35.15 9.07
C GLU A 479 17.50 34.55 10.45
N GLN A 480 16.55 33.77 10.99
CA GLN A 480 16.73 33.08 12.27
C GLN A 480 17.74 31.93 12.19
N LEU A 481 17.97 31.38 11.00
CA LEU A 481 18.80 30.19 10.80
C LEU A 481 20.14 30.50 10.11
N ASP A 482 20.28 31.67 9.49
CA ASP A 482 21.45 32.00 8.67
C ASP A 482 22.76 31.99 9.49
N GLY A 483 23.52 30.91 9.34
CA GLY A 483 24.77 30.67 10.06
C GLY A 483 24.63 30.34 11.55
N GLN A 484 23.41 30.25 12.09
CA GLN A 484 23.15 30.07 13.53
C GLN A 484 22.69 28.64 13.84
N PRO A 485 23.49 27.82 14.54
CA PRO A 485 23.12 26.45 14.88
C PRO A 485 22.14 26.32 16.07
N GLU A 486 22.00 27.37 16.89
CA GLU A 486 21.22 27.36 18.12
C GLU A 486 19.77 26.88 17.92
N PRO A 487 19.02 27.34 16.89
CA PRO A 487 17.66 26.86 16.66
C PRO A 487 17.58 25.35 16.37
N LEU A 488 18.59 24.76 15.72
CA LEU A 488 18.64 23.31 15.48
C LEU A 488 18.89 22.53 16.78
N HIS A 489 19.72 23.08 17.67
CA HIS A 489 19.98 22.48 18.97
C HIS A 489 18.78 22.58 19.91
N GLU A 490 18.05 23.69 19.90
CA GLU A 490 16.87 23.90 20.74
C GLU A 490 15.67 23.07 20.27
N LEU A 491 15.40 23.07 18.96
CA LEU A 491 14.22 22.41 18.40
C LEU A 491 14.42 20.91 18.18
N GLN A 492 15.67 20.43 18.13
CA GLN A 492 16.03 19.03 17.89
C GLN A 492 15.28 18.40 16.70
N PRO A 493 15.21 19.06 15.53
CA PRO A 493 14.42 18.54 14.42
C PRO A 493 15.01 17.23 13.92
N TRP A 494 14.20 16.39 13.27
CA TRP A 494 14.71 15.15 12.66
C TRP A 494 15.17 15.33 11.22
N ALA A 495 14.69 16.37 10.53
CA ALA A 495 15.16 16.81 9.23
C ALA A 495 14.80 18.27 9.02
N VAL A 496 15.38 18.86 7.97
CA VAL A 496 15.13 20.23 7.53
C VAL A 496 14.60 20.23 6.10
N VAL A 497 13.57 21.04 5.83
CA VAL A 497 13.03 21.28 4.49
C VAL A 497 13.25 22.74 4.11
N HIS A 498 13.94 22.98 3.00
CA HIS A 498 14.11 24.30 2.42
C HIS A 498 13.15 24.49 1.25
N ALA A 499 12.15 25.36 1.43
CA ALA A 499 11.15 25.67 0.42
C ALA A 499 11.57 26.77 -0.57
N GLY A 500 12.67 27.50 -0.30
CA GLY A 500 13.02 28.72 -1.04
C GLY A 500 13.51 28.52 -2.48
N GLY A 501 13.80 27.27 -2.90
CA GLY A 501 14.23 26.95 -4.27
C GLY A 501 13.13 26.41 -5.17
N ALA A 502 11.90 26.23 -4.65
CA ALA A 502 10.76 25.82 -5.45
C ALA A 502 10.21 27.00 -6.27
N PRO A 503 9.72 26.78 -7.50
CA PRO A 503 9.05 27.84 -8.27
C PRO A 503 7.80 28.36 -7.53
N ASN A 504 7.68 29.68 -7.38
CA ASN A 504 6.48 30.33 -6.83
C ASN A 504 5.40 30.46 -7.91
N GLY A 505 4.76 29.35 -8.30
CA GLY A 505 3.76 29.35 -9.38
C GLY A 505 4.35 28.97 -10.75
N PHE A 506 3.69 29.40 -11.84
CA PHE A 506 4.14 29.08 -13.19
C PHE A 506 5.43 29.82 -13.53
N CYS A 507 6.50 29.08 -13.73
CA CYS A 507 7.73 29.58 -14.37
C CYS A 507 8.39 30.79 -13.68
N THR A 508 8.25 30.95 -12.36
CA THR A 508 8.99 31.96 -11.61
C THR A 508 10.33 31.38 -11.16
N GLU A 509 11.43 31.95 -11.64
CA GLU A 509 12.76 31.57 -11.18
C GLU A 509 12.93 31.97 -9.70
N PRO A 510 13.54 31.12 -8.86
CA PRO A 510 13.84 31.51 -7.49
C PRO A 510 14.87 32.63 -7.44
N GLU A 511 14.91 33.41 -6.37
CA GLU A 511 15.92 34.47 -6.24
C GLU A 511 17.32 33.88 -6.03
N PRO A 512 18.40 34.42 -6.64
CA PRO A 512 19.76 33.94 -6.45
C PRO A 512 20.20 33.88 -4.97
N ALA A 513 19.75 34.81 -4.14
CA ALA A 513 20.03 34.84 -2.70
C ALA A 513 19.54 33.58 -1.96
N SER A 514 18.48 32.93 -2.47
CA SER A 514 17.95 31.67 -1.95
C SER A 514 18.93 30.50 -2.12
N ALA A 515 19.69 30.48 -3.21
CA ALA A 515 20.66 29.42 -3.50
C ALA A 515 21.94 29.56 -2.64
N GLU A 516 22.40 30.79 -2.39
CA GLU A 516 23.50 31.05 -1.45
C GLU A 516 23.13 30.63 -0.02
N PHE A 517 21.93 31.00 0.43
CA PHE A 517 21.40 30.58 1.72
C PHE A 517 21.30 29.06 1.82
N LEU A 518 20.80 28.39 0.77
CA LEU A 518 20.70 26.93 0.71
C LEU A 518 22.06 26.24 0.93
N THR A 519 23.13 26.78 0.37
CA THR A 519 24.49 26.26 0.57
C THR A 519 24.92 26.34 2.04
N ARG A 520 24.72 27.49 2.70
CA ARG A 520 25.01 27.68 4.12
C ARG A 520 24.14 26.79 5.02
N LEU A 521 22.86 26.64 4.68
CA LEU A 521 21.95 25.73 5.37
C LEU A 521 22.41 24.27 5.24
N GLY A 522 22.93 23.88 4.07
CA GLY A 522 23.52 22.56 3.86
C GLY A 522 24.73 22.29 4.76
N ASP A 523 25.62 23.27 4.92
CA ASP A 523 26.76 23.17 5.86
C ASP A 523 26.29 22.99 7.29
N LEU A 524 25.28 23.77 7.69
CA LEU A 524 24.71 23.72 9.03
C LEU A 524 24.03 22.36 9.31
N CYS A 525 23.24 21.85 8.37
CA CYS A 525 22.61 20.54 8.46
C CYS A 525 23.66 19.42 8.56
N ARG A 526 24.73 19.51 7.76
CA ARG A 526 25.84 18.55 7.77
C ARG A 526 26.56 18.52 9.12
N ALA A 527 26.89 19.69 9.67
CA ALA A 527 27.51 19.82 10.99
C ALA A 527 26.62 19.21 12.09
N SER A 528 25.31 19.38 11.96
CA SER A 528 24.30 18.87 12.89
C SER A 528 23.86 17.42 12.60
N LYS A 529 24.41 16.77 11.55
CA LYS A 529 24.02 15.43 11.07
C LYS A 529 22.52 15.30 10.76
N LEU A 530 21.92 16.36 10.26
CA LEU A 530 20.51 16.40 9.87
C LEU A 530 20.34 16.17 8.36
N PRO A 531 19.36 15.36 7.94
CA PRO A 531 18.92 15.33 6.56
C PRO A 531 18.36 16.70 6.13
N LEU A 532 18.74 17.13 4.94
CA LEU A 532 18.19 18.32 4.28
C LEU A 532 17.46 17.88 3.01
N LEU A 533 16.18 18.27 2.90
CA LEU A 533 15.41 18.25 1.67
C LEU A 533 15.34 19.68 1.12
N ALA A 534 15.78 19.87 -0.11
CA ALA A 534 15.64 21.14 -0.81
C ALA A 534 15.08 20.93 -2.21
N PHE A 535 14.45 21.98 -2.74
CA PHE A 535 13.84 21.98 -4.06
C PHE A 535 14.66 22.84 -5.01
N SER A 536 14.66 22.42 -6.27
CA SER A 536 15.25 23.08 -7.43
C SER A 536 14.26 22.99 -8.59
N SER A 537 14.65 23.48 -9.77
CA SER A 537 13.77 23.61 -10.93
C SER A 537 14.41 23.08 -12.21
N SER A 538 13.60 22.93 -13.27
CA SER A 538 14.09 22.64 -14.62
C SER A 538 14.91 23.78 -15.25
N PHE A 539 14.94 24.98 -14.65
CA PHE A 539 15.72 26.13 -15.16
C PHE A 539 17.23 26.01 -14.95
N VAL A 540 17.70 24.93 -14.32
CA VAL A 540 19.12 24.54 -14.33
C VAL A 540 19.61 24.06 -15.70
N PHE A 541 18.70 23.91 -16.68
CA PHE A 541 18.99 23.49 -18.05
C PHE A 541 18.74 24.60 -19.09
N ASP A 542 19.33 24.49 -20.28
CA ASP A 542 19.20 25.50 -21.34
C ASP A 542 17.92 25.37 -22.19
N GLY A 543 17.23 24.25 -22.05
CA GLY A 543 16.02 23.95 -22.83
C GLY A 543 16.28 23.46 -24.26
N ARG A 544 17.52 23.15 -24.65
CA ARG A 544 17.86 22.77 -26.04
C ARG A 544 17.76 21.28 -26.33
N LYS A 545 17.81 20.43 -25.30
CA LYS A 545 17.70 18.98 -25.46
C LYS A 545 16.32 18.60 -25.99
N ALA A 546 16.28 17.76 -27.03
CA ALA A 546 15.01 17.32 -27.63
C ALA A 546 14.25 16.33 -26.72
N GLU A 547 14.97 15.48 -25.99
CA GLU A 547 14.40 14.58 -25.00
C GLU A 547 14.31 15.23 -23.61
N PRO A 548 13.46 14.71 -22.70
CA PRO A 548 13.46 15.14 -21.31
C PRO A 548 14.83 15.03 -20.64
N TYR A 549 15.12 15.97 -19.74
CA TYR A 549 16.34 15.95 -18.95
C TYR A 549 16.26 14.87 -17.86
N LEU A 550 17.36 14.13 -17.71
CA LEU A 550 17.59 13.12 -16.67
C LEU A 550 18.44 13.70 -15.54
N GLU A 551 18.41 13.07 -14.37
CA GLU A 551 19.24 13.49 -13.23
C GLU A 551 20.74 13.51 -13.58
N SER A 552 21.18 12.61 -14.46
CA SER A 552 22.57 12.50 -14.95
C SER A 552 22.98 13.57 -15.96
N ASP A 553 22.06 14.36 -16.52
CA ASP A 553 22.41 15.36 -17.52
C ASP A 553 23.15 16.54 -16.90
N SER A 554 24.15 17.05 -17.61
CA SER A 554 24.87 18.26 -17.23
C SER A 554 23.95 19.47 -17.24
N THR A 555 24.00 20.28 -16.19
CA THR A 555 23.29 21.55 -16.10
C THR A 555 23.93 22.59 -17.02
N SER A 556 23.11 23.43 -17.63
CA SER A 556 23.54 24.52 -18.53
C SER A 556 22.56 25.70 -18.44
N PRO A 557 22.41 26.34 -17.27
CA PRO A 557 21.38 27.34 -17.03
C PRO A 557 21.56 28.59 -17.91
N ARG A 558 20.45 29.23 -18.29
CA ARG A 558 20.44 30.47 -19.08
C ARG A 558 20.37 31.73 -18.21
N SER A 559 19.98 31.60 -16.95
CA SER A 559 19.75 32.71 -16.02
C SER A 559 20.72 32.68 -14.84
N ALA A 560 20.85 33.83 -14.18
CA ALA A 560 21.63 33.93 -12.95
C ALA A 560 21.04 33.06 -11.82
N SER A 561 19.71 32.98 -11.74
CA SER A 561 19.02 32.10 -10.80
C SER A 561 19.33 30.62 -11.07
N GLY A 562 19.16 30.17 -12.31
CA GLY A 562 19.49 28.80 -12.70
C GLY A 562 20.95 28.45 -12.46
N THR A 563 21.87 29.40 -12.65
CA THR A 563 23.31 29.24 -12.36
C THR A 563 23.54 29.02 -10.87
N ALA A 564 22.97 29.87 -10.02
CA ALA A 564 23.10 29.75 -8.57
C ALA A 564 22.51 28.43 -8.04
N LEU A 565 21.36 28.00 -8.57
CA LEU A 565 20.77 26.70 -8.23
C LEU A 565 21.67 25.53 -8.65
N ALA A 566 22.19 25.53 -9.88
CA ALA A 566 23.07 24.47 -10.38
C ALA A 566 24.36 24.34 -9.55
N GLU A 567 24.93 25.46 -9.11
CA GLU A 567 26.08 25.46 -8.20
C GLU A 567 25.73 24.87 -6.82
N ALA A 568 24.58 25.24 -6.25
CA ALA A 568 24.10 24.69 -4.98
C ALA A 568 23.80 23.17 -5.09
N GLU A 569 23.20 22.72 -6.20
CA GLU A 569 22.96 21.31 -6.49
C GLU A 569 24.26 20.51 -6.51
N LEU A 570 25.27 21.00 -7.23
CA LEU A 570 26.57 20.36 -7.33
C LEU A 570 27.23 20.23 -5.95
N TYR A 571 27.16 21.29 -5.14
CA TYR A 571 27.73 21.32 -3.80
C TYR A 571 27.02 20.36 -2.82
N LEU A 572 25.68 20.29 -2.87
CA LEU A 572 24.87 19.60 -1.86
C LEU A 572 24.46 18.17 -2.21
N SER A 573 24.49 17.78 -3.49
CA SER A 573 23.96 16.50 -3.95
C SER A 573 24.56 15.27 -3.25
N SER A 574 25.80 15.34 -2.78
CA SER A 574 26.43 14.23 -2.05
C SER A 574 25.90 14.05 -0.62
N THR A 575 25.34 15.10 -0.01
CA THR A 575 24.94 15.12 1.40
C THR A 575 23.44 15.28 1.62
N SER A 576 22.73 15.87 0.66
CA SER A 576 21.34 16.30 0.80
C SER A 576 20.44 15.64 -0.25
N LEU A 577 19.14 15.67 -0.01
CA LEU A 577 18.12 15.32 -1.00
C LEU A 577 17.71 16.60 -1.73
N ILE A 578 18.01 16.67 -3.04
CA ILE A 578 17.64 17.79 -3.87
C ILE A 578 16.62 17.32 -4.92
N VAL A 579 15.44 17.93 -4.90
CA VAL A 579 14.34 17.60 -5.81
C VAL A 579 14.22 18.66 -6.89
N ARG A 580 14.45 18.29 -8.16
CA ARG A 580 14.06 19.11 -9.31
C ARG A 580 12.63 18.79 -9.72
N THR A 581 11.84 19.82 -9.96
CA THR A 581 10.47 19.71 -10.46
C THR A 581 10.26 20.65 -11.64
N GLY A 582 9.31 20.30 -12.51
CA GLY A 582 8.78 21.24 -13.50
C GLY A 582 7.84 22.27 -12.86
N PRO A 583 7.15 23.08 -13.68
CA PRO A 583 6.17 24.07 -13.21
C PRO A 583 5.11 23.43 -12.31
N LEU A 584 4.77 24.11 -11.21
CA LEU A 584 3.85 23.60 -10.21
C LEU A 584 2.44 24.17 -10.40
N PHE A 585 1.42 23.33 -10.23
CA PHE A 585 0.02 23.76 -10.15
C PHE A 585 -0.67 23.13 -8.94
N SER A 586 -1.65 23.83 -8.36
CA SER A 586 -2.49 23.30 -7.28
C SER A 586 -3.70 24.20 -6.97
N SER A 587 -4.72 23.62 -6.34
CA SER A 587 -5.86 24.36 -5.77
C SER A 587 -5.50 25.06 -4.44
N TRP A 588 -4.33 24.77 -3.88
CA TRP A 588 -3.84 25.35 -2.62
C TRP A 588 -3.09 26.67 -2.84
N VAL A 589 -3.11 27.17 -4.07
CA VAL A 589 -2.42 28.38 -4.50
C VAL A 589 -3.47 29.36 -5.00
N ASP A 590 -3.39 30.61 -4.57
CA ASP A 590 -4.32 31.66 -5.01
C ASP A 590 -4.18 31.93 -6.51
N GLU A 591 -5.31 32.26 -7.17
CA GLU A 591 -5.35 32.52 -8.62
C GLU A 591 -4.46 33.68 -9.05
N GLU A 592 -4.30 34.71 -8.22
CA GLU A 592 -3.36 35.82 -8.45
C GLU A 592 -1.89 35.35 -8.43
N THR A 593 -1.56 34.29 -7.69
CA THR A 593 -0.21 33.69 -7.69
C THR A 593 -0.02 32.69 -8.84
N MET A 594 -1.11 32.11 -9.35
CA MET A 594 -1.11 31.35 -10.60
C MET A 594 -1.12 32.27 -11.84
N GLY A 595 -1.52 33.52 -11.68
CA GLY A 595 -1.82 34.47 -12.76
C GLY A 595 -0.83 35.61 -12.86
N GLU A 596 0.32 35.33 -13.47
CA GLU A 596 0.92 36.10 -14.56
C GLU A 596 2.09 35.22 -15.02
N ALA A 597 1.79 34.28 -15.92
CA ALA A 597 2.86 33.66 -16.69
C ALA A 597 3.62 34.81 -17.35
N LEU A 598 4.84 35.06 -16.89
CA LEU A 598 5.81 35.90 -17.57
C LEU A 598 5.76 35.59 -19.07
N GLU A 599 5.94 36.61 -19.91
CA GLU A 599 6.07 36.53 -21.37
C GLU A 599 7.24 35.61 -21.79
N TYR A 600 7.17 34.33 -21.47
CA TYR A 600 8.11 33.31 -21.93
C TYR A 600 7.61 32.73 -23.24
N GLU A 601 8.58 32.36 -24.09
CA GLU A 601 8.35 31.53 -25.28
C GLU A 601 7.58 30.26 -24.87
N ASP A 602 6.56 29.89 -25.65
CA ASP A 602 5.79 28.67 -25.41
C ASP A 602 6.72 27.45 -25.44
N ALA A 603 6.84 26.76 -24.32
CA ALA A 603 7.83 25.73 -24.07
C ALA A 603 7.18 24.41 -23.66
N LEU A 604 7.84 23.29 -23.99
CA LEU A 604 7.46 21.97 -23.49
C LEU A 604 7.89 21.84 -22.03
N VAL A 605 6.95 21.42 -21.18
CA VAL A 605 7.16 21.25 -19.74
C VAL A 605 6.54 19.95 -19.22
N SER A 606 7.02 19.49 -18.06
CA SER A 606 6.44 18.38 -17.29
C SER A 606 5.79 18.95 -16.02
N PRO A 607 4.55 19.46 -16.09
CA PRO A 607 3.94 20.18 -14.98
C PRO A 607 3.57 19.23 -13.85
N ALA A 608 3.91 19.59 -12.63
CA ALA A 608 3.74 18.73 -11.47
C ALA A 608 2.69 19.31 -10.51
N TYR A 609 1.82 18.43 -10.01
CA TYR A 609 0.82 18.82 -9.03
C TYR A 609 1.46 18.91 -7.65
N LEU A 610 1.42 20.10 -7.03
CA LEU A 610 2.14 20.39 -5.79
C LEU A 610 1.89 19.35 -4.67
N PRO A 611 0.65 18.88 -4.42
CA PRO A 611 0.41 17.84 -3.43
C PRO A 611 1.21 16.56 -3.69
N ASP A 612 1.27 16.09 -4.93
CA ASP A 612 1.99 14.87 -5.30
C ASP A 612 3.50 15.03 -5.11
N VAL A 613 4.05 16.19 -5.50
CA VAL A 613 5.47 16.53 -5.29
C VAL A 613 5.83 16.50 -3.81
N LEU A 614 5.01 17.13 -2.97
CA LEU A 614 5.26 17.20 -1.52
C LEU A 614 5.13 15.83 -0.86
N HIS A 615 4.12 15.03 -1.23
CA HIS A 615 3.96 13.68 -0.71
C HIS A 615 5.16 12.80 -1.09
N ALA A 616 5.56 12.80 -2.36
CA ALA A 616 6.68 12.00 -2.85
C ALA A 616 8.04 12.47 -2.28
N ALA A 617 8.28 13.77 -2.16
CA ALA A 617 9.51 14.32 -1.59
C ALA A 617 9.66 13.95 -0.10
N LEU A 618 8.57 14.00 0.66
CA LEU A 618 8.57 13.57 2.06
C LEU A 618 8.71 12.04 2.19
N ASP A 619 8.15 11.23 1.29
CA ASP A 619 8.39 9.79 1.27
C ASP A 619 9.88 9.48 1.01
N LEU A 620 10.51 10.18 0.05
CA LEU A 620 11.96 10.07 -0.21
C LEU A 620 12.78 10.49 1.01
N LEU A 621 12.37 11.56 1.71
CA LEU A 621 13.05 12.03 2.91
C LEU A 621 12.96 11.00 4.05
N VAL A 622 11.78 10.39 4.26
CA VAL A 622 11.58 9.31 5.25
C VAL A 622 12.34 8.05 4.84
N ASP A 623 12.44 7.75 3.55
CA ASP A 623 13.26 6.65 3.01
C ASP A 623 14.78 6.90 3.18
N GLY A 624 15.19 8.10 3.59
CA GLY A 624 16.60 8.47 3.74
C GLY A 624 17.31 8.69 2.40
N ALA A 625 16.56 8.99 1.33
CA ALA A 625 17.11 9.27 0.01
C ALA A 625 18.05 10.49 0.02
N ARG A 626 19.02 10.49 -0.88
CA ARG A 626 20.01 11.58 -1.10
C ARG A 626 20.29 11.75 -2.59
N GLY A 627 20.99 12.82 -2.95
CA GLY A 627 21.29 13.14 -4.33
C GLY A 627 20.19 13.93 -5.01
N LEU A 628 20.37 14.09 -6.31
CA LEU A 628 19.39 14.70 -7.19
C LEU A 628 18.29 13.69 -7.51
N TRP A 629 17.06 14.20 -7.54
CA TRP A 629 15.84 13.47 -7.89
C TRP A 629 14.96 14.36 -8.74
N HIS A 630 14.46 13.84 -9.85
CA HIS A 630 13.39 14.48 -10.60
C HIS A 630 12.04 14.00 -10.08
N LEU A 631 11.18 14.91 -9.62
CA LEU A 631 9.77 14.61 -9.33
C LEU A 631 8.91 15.34 -10.36
N ALA A 632 8.58 14.62 -11.43
CA ALA A 632 7.77 15.10 -12.54
C ALA A 632 6.93 13.95 -13.11
N PRO A 633 5.74 14.22 -13.67
CA PRO A 633 5.01 13.20 -14.41
C PRO A 633 5.74 12.83 -15.70
N THR A 634 5.41 11.66 -16.25
CA THR A 634 5.97 11.23 -17.54
C THR A 634 5.38 11.98 -18.74
N ASP A 635 4.20 12.58 -18.55
CA ASP A 635 3.51 13.37 -19.57
C ASP A 635 4.21 14.72 -19.77
N THR A 636 4.13 15.22 -21.00
CA THR A 636 4.71 16.51 -21.41
C THR A 636 3.65 17.31 -22.15
N ILE A 637 3.59 18.61 -21.91
CA ILE A 637 2.59 19.50 -22.50
C ILE A 637 3.21 20.88 -22.78
N LEU A 638 2.62 21.63 -23.71
CA LEU A 638 2.95 23.04 -23.88
C LEU A 638 2.40 23.88 -22.74
N LEU A 639 3.14 24.93 -22.38
CA LEU A 639 2.72 25.83 -21.31
C LEU A 639 1.39 26.54 -21.67
N SER A 640 1.21 26.93 -22.94
CA SER A 640 -0.03 27.53 -23.45
C SER A 640 -1.26 26.62 -23.30
N GLU A 641 -1.09 25.32 -23.56
CA GLU A 641 -2.15 24.32 -23.43
C GLU A 641 -2.49 24.03 -21.98
N LEU A 642 -1.47 23.94 -21.11
CA LEU A 642 -1.67 23.79 -19.66
C LEU A 642 -2.50 24.94 -19.09
N ASN A 643 -2.18 26.18 -19.47
CA ASN A 643 -2.94 27.36 -19.06
C ASN A 643 -4.42 27.27 -19.48
N THR A 644 -4.68 26.80 -20.69
CA THR A 644 -6.04 26.59 -21.19
C THR A 644 -6.79 25.55 -20.36
N LEU A 645 -6.15 24.43 -20.02
CA LEU A 645 -6.77 23.36 -19.22
C LEU A 645 -7.11 23.84 -17.80
N LEU A 646 -6.20 24.59 -17.17
CA LEU A 646 -6.41 25.09 -15.80
C LEU A 646 -7.45 26.22 -15.74
N GLY A 647 -7.52 27.07 -16.78
CA GLY A 647 -8.48 28.18 -16.86
C GLY A 647 -9.90 27.78 -17.29
N THR A 648 -10.06 26.68 -18.04
CA THR A 648 -11.38 26.23 -18.54
C THR A 648 -12.11 25.28 -17.58
N GLY A 649 -11.43 24.73 -16.58
CA GLY A 649 -11.99 23.72 -15.67
C GLY A 649 -12.39 22.40 -16.35
N VAL A 650 -11.97 22.19 -17.60
CA VAL A 650 -12.27 20.99 -18.38
C VAL A 650 -11.34 19.86 -17.95
N THR A 651 -11.91 18.71 -17.61
CA THR A 651 -11.16 17.48 -17.32
C THR A 651 -10.69 16.87 -18.65
N PRO A 652 -9.39 16.85 -18.97
CA PRO A 652 -8.94 16.18 -20.19
C PRO A 652 -9.17 14.67 -20.05
N ARG A 653 -9.54 14.01 -21.16
CA ARG A 653 -9.57 12.54 -21.20
C ARG A 653 -8.13 12.02 -21.17
N PRO A 654 -7.86 10.89 -20.49
CA PRO A 654 -6.56 10.24 -20.48
C PRO A 654 -6.34 9.55 -21.83
N THR A 655 -6.00 10.34 -22.86
CA THR A 655 -5.58 9.82 -24.16
C THR A 655 -4.36 10.60 -24.62
N GLN A 656 -3.19 9.99 -24.42
CA GLN A 656 -1.94 10.25 -25.15
C GLN A 656 -1.64 11.73 -25.44
N ALA A 657 -1.28 12.51 -24.42
CA ALA A 657 -0.47 13.71 -24.64
C ALA A 657 0.98 13.28 -24.94
N ARG A 658 1.21 12.62 -26.08
CA ARG A 658 2.50 12.66 -26.75
C ARG A 658 2.45 13.87 -27.67
N ILE A 659 2.78 15.01 -27.13
CA ILE A 659 2.98 16.22 -27.92
C ILE A 659 4.48 16.29 -28.18
N THR A 660 4.91 15.74 -29.31
CA THR A 660 6.13 16.21 -29.95
C THR A 660 5.86 17.68 -30.30
N GLY A 661 6.36 18.61 -29.50
CA GLY A 661 6.39 20.01 -29.89
C GLY A 661 7.18 20.17 -31.19
N PRO A 662 6.94 21.23 -31.97
CA PRO A 662 7.79 21.56 -33.12
C PRO A 662 9.26 21.65 -32.68
N PRO A 663 10.22 21.25 -33.54
CA PRO A 663 11.65 21.13 -33.18
C PRO A 663 12.33 22.44 -32.75
N GLU A 664 11.64 23.58 -32.82
CA GLU A 664 12.15 24.91 -32.48
C GLU A 664 11.75 25.41 -31.08
N GLN A 665 10.91 24.69 -30.34
CA GLN A 665 10.47 25.12 -29.01
C GLN A 665 11.47 24.73 -27.90
N PRO A 666 11.68 25.59 -26.89
CA PRO A 666 12.41 25.20 -25.70
C PRO A 666 11.75 24.01 -25.01
N ASN A 667 12.56 23.06 -24.55
CA ASN A 667 12.11 21.88 -23.84
C ASN A 667 12.70 21.85 -22.43
N TRP A 668 11.88 22.07 -21.41
CA TRP A 668 12.26 21.97 -20.00
C TRP A 668 11.61 20.77 -19.29
N THR A 669 11.26 19.74 -20.05
CA THR A 669 10.68 18.51 -19.50
C THR A 669 11.72 17.73 -18.68
N LEU A 670 11.26 17.12 -17.59
CA LEU A 670 12.08 16.31 -16.71
C LEU A 670 11.61 14.86 -16.76
N ARG A 671 12.54 13.92 -16.65
CA ARG A 671 12.25 12.50 -16.44
C ARG A 671 13.19 11.96 -15.37
N SER A 672 12.66 11.13 -14.47
CA SER A 672 13.49 10.47 -13.46
C SER A 672 14.03 9.13 -13.97
N GLU A 673 15.34 8.92 -13.84
CA GLU A 673 15.99 7.61 -14.01
C GLU A 673 16.05 6.80 -12.70
N ARG A 674 15.69 7.42 -11.58
CA ARG A 674 15.79 6.86 -10.22
C ARG A 674 14.50 6.23 -9.71
N GLY A 675 13.43 6.30 -10.51
CA GLY A 675 12.10 5.81 -10.17
C GLY A 675 11.35 6.77 -9.26
N GLY A 676 10.40 7.48 -9.85
CA GLY A 676 9.53 8.40 -9.14
C GLY A 676 8.58 9.13 -10.09
N PRO A 677 7.94 8.45 -11.05
CA PRO A 677 6.93 9.13 -11.84
C PRO A 677 5.80 9.49 -10.88
N LEU A 678 5.54 10.78 -10.79
CA LEU A 678 4.30 11.27 -10.19
C LEU A 678 3.11 10.68 -10.98
N PRO A 679 1.90 10.67 -10.41
CA PRO A 679 0.70 10.28 -11.15
C PRO A 679 0.61 10.97 -12.51
N PRO A 680 0.05 10.31 -13.54
CA PRO A 680 -0.12 10.91 -14.85
C PRO A 680 -0.82 12.27 -14.79
N LEU A 681 -0.46 13.19 -15.67
CA LEU A 681 -0.97 14.57 -15.64
C LEU A 681 -2.52 14.63 -15.69
N GLY A 682 -3.15 13.73 -16.45
CA GLY A 682 -4.61 13.65 -16.53
C GLY A 682 -5.29 13.34 -15.19
N ASP A 683 -4.69 12.48 -14.36
CA ASP A 683 -5.18 12.19 -13.00
C ASP A 683 -5.03 13.40 -12.09
N ALA A 684 -3.86 14.04 -12.13
CA ALA A 684 -3.58 15.23 -11.34
C ALA A 684 -4.52 16.41 -11.70
N LEU A 685 -4.82 16.63 -12.98
CA LEU A 685 -5.77 17.64 -13.44
C LEU A 685 -7.21 17.31 -13.00
N ALA A 686 -7.61 16.04 -12.98
CA ALA A 686 -8.92 15.63 -12.50
C ALA A 686 -9.08 15.89 -10.99
N ARG A 687 -8.05 15.59 -10.18
CA ARG A 687 -8.02 15.90 -8.75
C ARG A 687 -8.05 17.41 -8.49
N TYR A 688 -7.24 18.18 -9.22
CA TYR A 688 -7.27 19.64 -9.16
C TYR A 688 -8.66 20.22 -9.45
N ALA A 689 -9.31 19.78 -10.52
CA ALA A 689 -10.66 20.25 -10.89
C ALA A 689 -11.71 19.89 -9.83
N HIS A 690 -11.58 18.70 -9.22
CA HIS A 690 -12.46 18.27 -8.13
C HIS A 690 -12.29 19.15 -6.89
N GLU A 691 -11.07 19.38 -6.43
CA GLU A 691 -10.77 20.24 -5.27
C GLU A 691 -11.24 21.67 -5.48
N ARG A 692 -11.01 22.24 -6.67
CA ARG A 692 -11.50 23.58 -7.04
C ARG A 692 -13.02 23.67 -6.94
N LYS A 693 -13.73 22.65 -7.43
CA LYS A 693 -15.18 22.58 -7.32
C LYS A 693 -15.65 22.55 -5.86
N GLU A 694 -14.96 21.80 -4.99
CA GLU A 694 -15.26 21.77 -3.56
C GLU A 694 -15.01 23.12 -2.87
N GLN A 695 -13.89 23.79 -3.18
CA GLN A 695 -13.57 25.11 -2.64
C GLN A 695 -14.62 26.14 -3.02
N LEU A 696 -15.03 26.18 -4.30
CA LEU A 696 -16.09 27.06 -4.78
C LEU A 696 -17.45 26.76 -4.13
N ALA A 697 -17.77 25.49 -3.87
CA ALA A 697 -19.00 25.13 -3.17
C ALA A 697 -19.00 25.63 -1.70
N ARG A 698 -17.83 25.59 -1.04
CA ARG A 698 -17.66 26.08 0.34
C ARG A 698 -17.68 27.60 0.42
N SER A 699 -17.20 28.31 -0.60
CA SER A 699 -17.23 29.79 -0.62
C SER A 699 -18.61 30.37 -0.95
N VAL A 700 -19.54 29.57 -1.49
CA VAL A 700 -20.90 29.98 -1.86
C VAL A 700 -21.94 29.62 -0.77
N THR A 701 -21.53 28.93 0.30
CA THR A 701 -22.39 28.65 1.45
C THR A 701 -22.11 29.69 2.54
N PRO A 702 -23.06 30.59 2.88
CA PRO A 702 -22.83 31.70 3.79
C PRO A 702 -22.61 31.30 5.25
#